data_AF-A0A7V5YSQ2-F1
#
_entry.id   AF-A0A7V5YSQ2-F1
#
_cell.length_a   1.000
_cell.length_b   1.000
_cell.length_c   1.000
_cell.angle_alpha   90.00
_cell.angle_beta   90.00
_cell.angle_gamma   90.00
#
_symmetry.space_group_name_H-M   'P 1'
#
loop_
_entity.id
_entity.type
_entity.pdbx_description
1 polymer ?
#
loop_
_entity_poly.entity_id
_entity_poly.type
_entity_poly.pdbx_seq_one_letter_code
_entity_poly.pdbx_strand_id
1 'polypeptide(L)'
;MIRRLLTVPLVCLALMSLGLGQGLFPVGSKDDWEEINFEFDSHILTDGFPSLLRLAELLNRNPEYRVKLVGHADYFGSYEYNDKLGLRRANAVRDFLIKYGARPEQITVESRGERQPKVDLKTREARFINRRVEITVTDAQGRVISAGGIGDAIEALQKLAKQQEECCKEILAKLDKLDQILEELRALRAENQRLRQDLDALKAAQAGLKKEVEAIPREPAPPRKEELAKVAEEAAQKVIAQQPSRFSLLGLNLGSDDAGHLTFTGKGRYFAPFNDHFALQAEAEYLSFSGRKEGQFDIGIVNRYKSFQLGLFSSFKRVDFSQYRQGGTLGQASLTADYLFNRGRVGLFGAKGFMTKALLHSSQLGPNLIENIYARTVDQIGGSTAVALWGRNWLEANLGYLRSRVYEDKPGGTIRFVFPFAERWAFTLEGGFNETLIGPSSTGRVVAGIRFGNFLSPRRFGEIKHPVPADIPRVRFELVTERVRTGNDAPVANAGPDLIGVPAGEIRLDGSASYDPDGDPITFQWTQVAGPPVNLQGANTAVATFVAAAGQVYGFRLTVTDSHGLKGVDSVTVATKEIPRVQILRFDATPAQINRGQASILSWQVANADEVVIEGIGRVERETGTRQVSPAETTIYTLIARNAVSEVRATVAVVVEKPLPSFVRCDATPATITEGESARIVWETQNAEQVTLSGIGAVALTGWQLVSPTTTTTYMLTATNANGSISCPVTIQVSRGAVPRILNFTASPLEVLAGTPTTLSWQVEGADAVEISGIGAVDLRTGTAEVRPTDTTTYTLRARNRFGEVSASVTVNVIQPVRIVSFVAEPAELTEPNQPFRLSWVTENATSVIISHSLGPRPTSGSVVLRVPEDTTFTLIASNKLSQAVATVTVRVVRPTPGPPAGQPPVADAGPDFETWFRDLTLDGSRSFDPDGGPLTYEWRSIGNRAAVLDPHSAITRVQLGAQSGVYEFELRVTDQTGQTAVDIVRVNFRSTTMR
;
A
#
# COMPACT_ATOMS: atom_id res chain seq x y z
N MET A 1 -16.82 30.13 -101.82
CA MET A 1 -17.73 30.70 -100.79
C MET A 1 -18.13 29.56 -99.85
N ILE A 2 -18.06 29.64 -98.51
CA ILE A 2 -17.43 30.61 -97.60
C ILE A 2 -16.67 29.82 -96.51
N ARG A 3 -15.63 30.46 -95.95
CA ARG A 3 -14.86 30.25 -94.70
C ARG A 3 -15.45 29.28 -93.64
N ARG A 4 -14.71 28.61 -92.72
CA ARG A 4 -13.28 28.40 -92.33
C ARG A 4 -13.33 28.23 -90.78
N LEU A 5 -12.40 27.48 -90.15
CA LEU A 5 -12.09 27.51 -88.68
C LEU A 5 -13.22 27.00 -87.72
N LEU A 6 -12.96 26.60 -86.45
CA LEU A 6 -11.82 25.90 -85.79
C LEU A 6 -12.28 25.39 -84.38
N THR A 7 -11.40 24.65 -83.68
CA THR A 7 -11.21 24.46 -82.20
C THR A 7 -12.23 25.09 -81.19
N VAL A 8 -12.67 24.46 -80.08
CA VAL A 8 -11.89 23.99 -78.88
C VAL A 8 -11.13 25.18 -78.21
N PRO A 9 -10.99 25.39 -76.86
CA PRO A 9 -11.37 24.62 -75.63
C PRO A 9 -12.01 25.50 -74.48
N LEU A 10 -11.92 25.05 -73.21
CA LEU A 10 -11.75 25.86 -71.95
C LEU A 10 -12.95 26.75 -71.46
N VAL A 11 -13.09 27.25 -70.20
CA VAL A 11 -12.48 27.00 -68.85
C VAL A 11 -13.36 27.59 -67.70
N CYS A 12 -13.09 27.21 -66.43
CA CYS A 12 -13.41 27.84 -65.12
C CYS A 12 -14.77 28.52 -64.78
N LEU A 13 -15.35 28.06 -63.66
CA LEU A 13 -15.84 28.76 -62.45
C LEU A 13 -16.71 30.07 -62.49
N ALA A 14 -17.46 30.24 -61.38
CA ALA A 14 -18.24 31.42 -60.94
C ALA A 14 -19.62 31.61 -61.62
N LEU A 15 -20.70 32.03 -60.93
CA LEU A 15 -20.86 32.50 -59.53
C LEU A 15 -22.25 32.10 -58.95
N MET A 16 -22.44 32.36 -57.65
CA MET A 16 -23.61 32.21 -56.75
C MET A 16 -25.02 32.42 -57.37
N SER A 17 -26.12 31.86 -56.82
CA SER A 17 -26.52 31.99 -55.40
C SER A 17 -27.49 30.92 -54.83
N LEU A 18 -27.80 31.08 -53.53
CA LEU A 18 -28.43 30.12 -52.60
C LEU A 18 -29.92 29.79 -52.83
N GLY A 19 -30.35 28.61 -52.37
CA GLY A 19 -31.75 28.17 -52.37
C GLY A 19 -32.06 26.96 -51.46
N LEU A 20 -31.85 27.10 -50.15
CA LEU A 20 -32.32 26.24 -49.02
C LEU A 20 -32.60 24.74 -49.27
N GLY A 21 -31.79 23.86 -48.66
CA GLY A 21 -32.03 22.42 -48.62
C GLY A 21 -31.15 21.69 -47.61
N GLN A 22 -31.21 22.06 -46.32
CA GLN A 22 -30.46 21.34 -45.28
C GLN A 22 -31.15 20.03 -44.89
N GLY A 23 -30.47 18.91 -45.12
CA GLY A 23 -30.91 17.58 -44.70
C GLY A 23 -29.72 16.64 -44.48
N LEU A 24 -29.38 16.40 -43.21
CA LEU A 24 -28.62 15.26 -42.67
C LEU A 24 -27.52 14.66 -43.57
N PHE A 25 -26.33 15.26 -43.54
CA PHE A 25 -25.09 14.52 -43.80
C PHE A 25 -24.61 13.86 -42.50
N PRO A 26 -24.36 12.53 -42.46
CA PRO A 26 -23.75 11.90 -41.30
C PRO A 26 -22.28 12.31 -41.19
N VAL A 27 -21.86 12.82 -40.03
CA VAL A 27 -20.46 13.25 -39.76
C VAL A 27 -19.64 12.06 -39.25
N GLY A 28 -19.69 10.95 -39.99
CA GLY A 28 -19.00 9.71 -39.69
C GLY A 28 -18.90 8.84 -40.94
N SER A 29 -17.71 8.31 -41.20
CA SER A 29 -17.47 7.24 -42.16
C SER A 29 -18.18 5.94 -41.71
N LYS A 30 -18.25 4.94 -42.58
CA LYS A 30 -18.77 3.60 -42.21
C LYS A 30 -17.98 3.01 -41.03
N ASP A 31 -16.68 3.26 -40.99
CA ASP A 31 -15.73 2.63 -40.08
C ASP A 31 -15.82 3.25 -38.66
N ASP A 32 -16.36 4.46 -38.55
CA ASP A 32 -16.69 5.12 -37.27
C ASP A 32 -17.87 4.47 -36.51
N TRP A 33 -18.57 3.50 -37.13
CA TRP A 33 -19.64 2.71 -36.51
C TRP A 33 -19.22 1.26 -36.21
N GLU A 34 -17.94 0.91 -36.41
CA GLU A 34 -17.36 -0.40 -36.07
C GLU A 34 -16.36 -0.32 -34.88
N GLU A 35 -16.45 0.74 -34.10
CA GLU A 35 -15.78 0.91 -32.80
C GLU A 35 -16.66 0.41 -31.63
N ILE A 36 -16.06 0.21 -30.46
CA ILE A 36 -16.80 -0.13 -29.24
C ILE A 36 -17.23 1.17 -28.57
N ASN A 37 -18.38 1.68 -28.94
CA ASN A 37 -18.98 2.87 -28.33
C ASN A 37 -19.72 2.55 -27.03
N PHE A 38 -19.95 3.57 -26.22
CA PHE A 38 -20.61 3.48 -24.92
C PHE A 38 -21.63 4.61 -24.73
N GLU A 39 -22.68 4.33 -23.99
CA GLU A 39 -23.65 5.35 -23.60
C GLU A 39 -23.08 6.43 -22.66
N PHE A 40 -23.81 7.53 -22.53
CA PHE A 40 -23.41 8.64 -21.65
C PHE A 40 -23.22 8.16 -20.21
N ASP A 41 -22.09 8.57 -19.60
CA ASP A 41 -21.55 8.10 -18.31
C ASP A 41 -21.39 6.57 -18.13
N SER A 42 -21.71 5.77 -19.14
CA SER A 42 -21.71 4.31 -19.06
C SER A 42 -20.34 3.69 -19.35
N HIS A 43 -20.07 2.56 -18.70
CA HIS A 43 -19.00 1.62 -19.04
C HIS A 43 -19.53 0.20 -19.30
N ILE A 44 -20.86 0.05 -19.39
CA ILE A 44 -21.53 -1.19 -19.76
C ILE A 44 -21.42 -1.35 -21.28
N LEU A 45 -21.04 -2.54 -21.74
CA LEU A 45 -21.04 -2.88 -23.16
C LEU A 45 -22.49 -3.02 -23.64
N THR A 46 -22.93 -2.13 -24.51
CA THR A 46 -24.21 -2.20 -25.24
C THR A 46 -24.05 -2.84 -26.61
N ASP A 47 -22.93 -2.57 -27.28
CA ASP A 47 -22.70 -2.89 -28.70
C ASP A 47 -21.44 -3.75 -28.92
N GLY A 48 -21.25 -4.24 -30.15
CA GLY A 48 -20.02 -4.92 -30.58
C GLY A 48 -19.85 -6.39 -30.14
N PHE A 49 -20.79 -6.96 -29.38
CA PHE A 49 -20.73 -8.32 -28.81
C PHE A 49 -20.27 -9.43 -29.79
N PRO A 50 -20.79 -9.57 -31.03
CA PRO A 50 -20.37 -10.65 -31.93
C PRO A 50 -18.91 -10.52 -32.39
N SER A 51 -18.46 -9.29 -32.59
CA SER A 51 -17.06 -8.99 -32.94
C SER A 51 -16.15 -9.26 -31.75
N LEU A 52 -16.53 -8.84 -30.54
CA LEU A 52 -15.77 -9.14 -29.32
C LEU A 52 -15.63 -10.64 -29.06
N LEU A 53 -16.68 -11.42 -29.29
CA LEU A 53 -16.63 -12.88 -29.18
C LEU A 53 -15.65 -13.49 -30.20
N ARG A 54 -15.67 -13.01 -31.45
CA ARG A 54 -14.74 -13.45 -32.51
C ARG A 54 -13.29 -13.02 -32.23
N LEU A 55 -13.06 -11.85 -31.65
CA LEU A 55 -11.74 -11.40 -31.22
C LEU A 55 -11.21 -12.23 -30.05
N ALA A 56 -12.04 -12.57 -29.07
CA ALA A 56 -11.68 -13.46 -27.97
C ALA A 56 -11.28 -14.85 -28.47
N GLU A 57 -12.04 -15.42 -29.41
CA GLU A 57 -11.70 -16.68 -30.05
C GLU A 57 -10.37 -16.62 -30.84
N LEU A 58 -10.13 -15.55 -31.59
CA LEU A 58 -8.88 -15.35 -32.32
C LEU A 58 -7.68 -15.21 -31.38
N LEU A 59 -7.82 -14.51 -30.26
CA LEU A 59 -6.75 -14.38 -29.25
C LEU A 59 -6.47 -15.72 -28.55
N ASN A 60 -7.50 -16.49 -28.19
CA ASN A 60 -7.37 -17.82 -27.59
C ASN A 60 -6.60 -18.79 -28.51
N ARG A 61 -6.92 -18.77 -29.81
CA ARG A 61 -6.30 -19.63 -30.83
C ARG A 61 -4.84 -19.26 -31.14
N ASN A 62 -4.42 -18.01 -30.91
CA ASN A 62 -3.10 -17.48 -31.29
C ASN A 62 -2.41 -16.80 -30.09
N PRO A 63 -1.85 -17.58 -29.14
CA PRO A 63 -1.30 -17.08 -27.87
C PRO A 63 -0.05 -16.18 -28.01
N GLU A 64 0.53 -16.06 -29.21
CA GLU A 64 1.62 -15.13 -29.55
C GLU A 64 1.15 -13.68 -29.74
N TYR A 65 -0.12 -13.44 -30.06
CA TYR A 65 -0.62 -12.08 -30.28
C TYR A 65 -1.11 -11.41 -29.00
N ARG A 66 -1.09 -10.07 -29.02
CA ARG A 66 -1.40 -9.17 -27.93
C ARG A 66 -2.38 -8.11 -28.39
N VAL A 67 -3.17 -7.58 -27.48
CA VAL A 67 -4.05 -6.42 -27.71
C VAL A 67 -3.83 -5.36 -26.65
N LYS A 68 -3.83 -4.11 -27.08
CA LYS A 68 -3.90 -2.93 -26.23
C LYS A 68 -5.25 -2.25 -26.42
N LEU A 69 -5.94 -2.02 -25.32
CA LEU A 69 -7.26 -1.38 -25.27
C LEU A 69 -7.09 0.02 -24.70
N VAL A 70 -7.52 1.04 -25.45
CA VAL A 70 -7.41 2.44 -25.03
C VAL A 70 -8.81 3.04 -24.88
N GLY A 71 -9.17 3.43 -23.67
CA GLY A 71 -10.50 3.96 -23.35
C GLY A 71 -10.59 5.47 -23.43
N HIS A 72 -11.65 5.96 -24.08
CA HIS A 72 -11.93 7.39 -24.28
C HIS A 72 -13.27 7.81 -23.66
N ALA A 73 -13.42 9.13 -23.48
CA ALA A 73 -14.63 9.77 -23.03
C ALA A 73 -14.89 11.05 -23.84
N ASP A 74 -16.12 11.57 -23.76
CA ASP A 74 -16.41 12.89 -24.29
C ASP A 74 -16.04 14.00 -23.28
N TYR A 75 -16.11 15.27 -23.70
CA TYR A 75 -15.63 16.42 -22.92
C TYR A 75 -16.45 16.72 -21.65
N PHE A 76 -17.51 15.96 -21.35
CA PHE A 76 -18.47 16.29 -20.30
C PHE A 76 -18.08 15.65 -18.96
N GLY A 77 -17.07 16.23 -18.30
CA GLY A 77 -16.63 15.81 -16.97
C GLY A 77 -15.47 16.66 -16.45
N SER A 78 -14.71 16.12 -15.50
CA SER A 78 -13.34 16.58 -15.23
C SER A 78 -12.35 15.62 -15.88
N TYR A 79 -11.15 16.11 -16.22
CA TYR A 79 -10.09 15.26 -16.80
C TYR A 79 -9.80 14.00 -15.99
N GLU A 80 -9.89 14.05 -14.65
CA GLU A 80 -9.70 12.88 -13.79
C GLU A 80 -10.89 11.93 -13.81
N TYR A 81 -12.12 12.46 -13.87
CA TYR A 81 -13.33 11.66 -14.02
C TYR A 81 -13.37 10.93 -15.38
N ASN A 82 -13.10 11.67 -16.45
CA ASN A 82 -13.09 11.16 -17.82
C ASN A 82 -11.97 10.12 -18.03
N ASP A 83 -10.80 10.30 -17.42
CA ASP A 83 -9.71 9.31 -17.45
C ASP A 83 -10.10 8.02 -16.70
N LYS A 84 -10.74 8.12 -15.54
CA LYS A 84 -11.30 6.96 -14.80
C LYS A 84 -12.45 6.28 -15.56
N LEU A 85 -13.30 7.03 -16.25
CA LEU A 85 -14.40 6.49 -17.06
C LEU A 85 -13.86 5.75 -18.30
N GLY A 86 -12.89 6.32 -19.02
CA GLY A 86 -12.19 5.63 -20.11
C GLY A 86 -11.52 4.34 -19.62
N LEU A 87 -10.85 4.38 -18.46
CA LEU A 87 -10.22 3.18 -17.88
C LEU A 87 -11.27 2.10 -17.55
N ARG A 88 -12.44 2.46 -17.01
CA ARG A 88 -13.54 1.51 -16.76
C ARG A 88 -14.06 0.87 -18.05
N ARG A 89 -14.21 1.63 -19.13
CA ARG A 89 -14.61 1.12 -20.46
C ARG A 89 -13.62 0.12 -21.04
N ALA A 90 -12.33 0.44 -21.03
CA ALA A 90 -11.31 -0.45 -21.58
C ALA A 90 -11.09 -1.70 -20.70
N ASN A 91 -11.32 -1.61 -19.39
CA ASN A 91 -11.42 -2.78 -18.51
C ASN A 91 -12.64 -3.65 -18.84
N ALA A 92 -13.83 -3.08 -19.08
CA ALA A 92 -15.02 -3.86 -19.46
C ALA A 92 -14.79 -4.67 -20.76
N VAL A 93 -14.08 -4.08 -21.74
CA VAL A 93 -13.65 -4.80 -22.95
C VAL A 93 -12.64 -5.91 -22.64
N ARG A 94 -11.62 -5.66 -21.79
CA ARG A 94 -10.68 -6.71 -21.32
C ARG A 94 -11.43 -7.87 -20.68
N ASP A 95 -12.31 -7.58 -19.74
CA ASP A 95 -12.97 -8.58 -18.91
C ASP A 95 -13.97 -9.41 -19.72
N PHE A 96 -14.59 -8.81 -20.75
CA PHE A 96 -15.31 -9.56 -21.78
C PHE A 96 -14.38 -10.50 -22.57
N LEU A 97 -13.27 -9.99 -23.13
CA LEU A 97 -12.34 -10.81 -23.93
C LEU A 97 -11.78 -11.99 -23.11
N ILE A 98 -11.44 -11.77 -21.84
CA ILE A 98 -10.99 -12.84 -20.92
C ILE A 98 -12.10 -13.87 -20.68
N LYS A 99 -13.33 -13.41 -20.37
CA LYS A 99 -14.50 -14.29 -20.13
C LYS A 99 -14.79 -15.23 -21.30
N TYR A 100 -14.48 -14.82 -22.53
CA TYR A 100 -14.70 -15.60 -23.75
C TYR A 100 -13.42 -16.20 -24.37
N GLY A 101 -12.32 -16.24 -23.63
CA GLY A 101 -11.17 -17.13 -23.90
C GLY A 101 -9.83 -16.48 -24.22
N ALA A 102 -9.74 -15.16 -24.37
CA ALA A 102 -8.45 -14.48 -24.46
C ALA A 102 -7.71 -14.60 -23.11
N ARG A 103 -6.39 -14.76 -23.11
CA ARG A 103 -5.64 -14.91 -21.85
C ARG A 103 -5.34 -13.55 -21.23
N PRO A 104 -5.29 -13.40 -19.89
CA PRO A 104 -5.03 -12.11 -19.25
C PRO A 104 -3.69 -11.48 -19.69
N GLU A 105 -2.64 -12.28 -19.86
CA GLU A 105 -1.33 -11.86 -20.36
C GLU A 105 -1.33 -11.44 -21.84
N GLN A 106 -2.45 -11.58 -22.55
CA GLN A 106 -2.62 -11.06 -23.90
C GLN A 106 -3.13 -9.62 -23.96
N ILE A 107 -3.65 -9.06 -22.85
CA ILE A 107 -4.39 -7.79 -22.89
C ILE A 107 -3.75 -6.72 -22.00
N THR A 108 -3.44 -5.58 -22.60
CA THR A 108 -3.03 -4.35 -21.90
C THR A 108 -4.14 -3.30 -21.98
N VAL A 109 -4.28 -2.48 -20.95
CA VAL A 109 -5.37 -1.51 -20.80
C VAL A 109 -4.81 -0.15 -20.42
N GLU A 110 -5.19 0.89 -21.17
CA GLU A 110 -4.89 2.29 -20.89
C GLU A 110 -6.15 3.16 -21.04
N SER A 111 -6.06 4.39 -20.55
CA SER A 111 -7.07 5.43 -20.79
C SER A 111 -6.43 6.66 -21.41
N ARG A 112 -7.27 7.44 -22.10
CA ARG A 112 -6.98 8.82 -22.51
C ARG A 112 -8.06 9.80 -22.06
N GLY A 113 -9.18 9.29 -21.53
CA GLY A 113 -10.36 10.10 -21.21
C GLY A 113 -10.77 10.99 -22.38
N GLU A 114 -10.97 12.27 -22.12
CA GLU A 114 -11.28 13.29 -23.12
C GLU A 114 -10.04 13.85 -23.86
N ARG A 115 -8.81 13.48 -23.47
CA ARG A 115 -7.56 14.13 -23.93
C ARG A 115 -7.22 13.85 -25.40
N GLN A 116 -7.89 12.87 -26.02
CA GLN A 116 -7.74 12.52 -27.43
C GLN A 116 -9.14 12.25 -28.02
N PRO A 117 -9.91 13.31 -28.33
CA PRO A 117 -11.18 13.18 -29.03
C PRO A 117 -10.92 12.76 -30.48
N LYS A 118 -11.79 11.90 -31.02
CA LYS A 118 -11.77 11.50 -32.44
C LYS A 118 -12.48 12.55 -33.31
N VAL A 119 -13.48 13.23 -32.75
CA VAL A 119 -14.20 14.35 -33.38
C VAL A 119 -14.26 15.53 -32.42
N ASP A 120 -13.56 16.62 -32.74
CA ASP A 120 -13.58 17.87 -31.94
C ASP A 120 -14.83 18.72 -32.24
N LEU A 121 -16.00 18.15 -31.95
CA LEU A 121 -17.31 18.80 -32.06
C LEU A 121 -18.14 18.50 -30.82
N LYS A 122 -18.98 19.46 -30.41
CA LYS A 122 -19.78 19.39 -29.18
C LYS A 122 -21.22 18.90 -29.40
N THR A 123 -21.51 18.28 -30.55
CA THR A 123 -22.85 17.75 -30.87
C THR A 123 -23.14 16.46 -30.07
N ARG A 124 -24.37 15.91 -30.16
CA ARG A 124 -24.71 14.65 -29.46
C ARG A 124 -23.99 13.46 -30.11
N GLU A 125 -23.83 13.52 -31.42
CA GLU A 125 -23.27 12.51 -32.31
C GLU A 125 -21.75 12.44 -32.13
N ALA A 126 -21.06 13.59 -32.17
CA ALA A 126 -19.62 13.65 -31.91
C ALA A 126 -19.26 13.20 -30.49
N ARG A 127 -20.11 13.49 -29.49
CA ARG A 127 -19.96 12.93 -28.13
C ARG A 127 -20.09 11.41 -28.10
N PHE A 128 -21.01 10.81 -28.85
CA PHE A 128 -21.12 9.34 -28.97
C PHE A 128 -19.84 8.72 -29.58
N ILE A 129 -19.33 9.30 -30.67
CA ILE A 129 -18.08 8.84 -31.33
C ILE A 129 -16.87 8.97 -30.38
N ASN A 130 -16.82 9.99 -29.54
CA ASN A 130 -15.74 10.16 -28.56
C ASN A 130 -15.80 9.18 -27.37
N ARG A 131 -16.97 8.64 -27.02
CA ARG A 131 -17.13 7.61 -25.96
C ARG A 131 -16.83 6.21 -26.49
N ARG A 132 -15.58 5.95 -26.87
CA ARG A 132 -15.12 4.70 -27.50
C ARG A 132 -14.05 3.93 -26.71
N VAL A 133 -13.82 2.67 -27.07
CA VAL A 133 -12.56 1.95 -26.84
C VAL A 133 -11.91 1.62 -28.18
N GLU A 134 -10.65 2.02 -28.33
CA GLU A 134 -9.79 1.76 -29.47
C GLU A 134 -8.95 0.49 -29.22
N ILE A 135 -8.71 -0.32 -30.27
CA ILE A 135 -7.99 -1.60 -30.17
C ILE A 135 -6.73 -1.55 -31.04
N THR A 136 -5.58 -1.84 -30.43
CA THR A 136 -4.31 -2.04 -31.13
C THR A 136 -3.87 -3.50 -30.99
N VAL A 137 -3.73 -4.23 -32.09
CA VAL A 137 -3.13 -5.57 -32.12
C VAL A 137 -1.61 -5.44 -32.20
N THR A 138 -0.90 -6.21 -31.39
CA THR A 138 0.56 -6.26 -31.31
C THR A 138 1.07 -7.70 -31.31
N ASP A 139 2.34 -7.92 -31.67
CA ASP A 139 3.01 -9.20 -31.46
C ASP A 139 3.55 -9.37 -30.03
N ALA A 140 4.12 -10.54 -29.74
CA ALA A 140 4.80 -10.84 -28.47
C ALA A 140 6.03 -9.95 -28.17
N GLN A 141 6.45 -9.09 -29.11
CA GLN A 141 7.52 -8.10 -28.94
C GLN A 141 6.97 -6.66 -28.86
N GLY A 142 5.65 -6.48 -28.84
CA GLY A 142 4.98 -5.18 -28.71
C GLY A 142 4.93 -4.36 -30.00
N ARG A 143 5.31 -4.92 -31.16
CA ARG A 143 5.24 -4.21 -32.45
C ARG A 143 3.79 -4.17 -32.93
N VAL A 144 3.32 -3.00 -33.36
CA VAL A 144 1.94 -2.79 -33.83
C VAL A 144 1.72 -3.53 -35.15
N ILE A 145 0.68 -4.35 -35.18
CA ILE A 145 0.19 -5.10 -36.34
C ILE A 145 -1.00 -4.36 -36.97
N SER A 146 -1.89 -3.83 -36.14
CA SER A 146 -3.11 -3.12 -36.54
C SER A 146 -3.55 -2.18 -35.41
N ALA A 147 -4.17 -1.05 -35.74
CA ALA A 147 -4.67 -0.07 -34.77
C ALA A 147 -5.95 0.58 -35.32
N GLY A 148 -7.05 0.51 -34.58
CA GLY A 148 -8.34 1.07 -35.01
C GLY A 148 -9.54 0.49 -34.26
N GLY A 149 -10.61 0.24 -35.01
CA GLY A 149 -11.83 -0.40 -34.51
C GLY A 149 -11.66 -1.91 -34.32
N ILE A 150 -12.75 -2.59 -33.95
CA ILE A 150 -12.68 -4.04 -33.75
C ILE A 150 -12.59 -4.81 -35.06
N GLY A 151 -13.08 -4.25 -36.18
CA GLY A 151 -12.89 -4.79 -37.53
C GLY A 151 -11.40 -4.92 -37.90
N ASP A 152 -10.62 -3.86 -37.70
CA ASP A 152 -9.18 -3.80 -38.03
C ASP A 152 -8.36 -4.83 -37.24
N ALA A 153 -8.73 -5.06 -35.98
CA ALA A 153 -8.11 -6.08 -35.14
C ALA A 153 -8.45 -7.51 -35.62
N ILE A 154 -9.71 -7.73 -36.00
CA ILE A 154 -10.25 -9.02 -36.45
C ILE A 154 -9.73 -9.40 -37.85
N GLU A 155 -9.59 -8.45 -38.78
CA GLU A 155 -9.00 -8.72 -40.09
C GLU A 155 -7.51 -9.06 -39.96
N ALA A 156 -6.75 -8.26 -39.19
CA ALA A 156 -5.32 -8.47 -39.01
C ALA A 156 -4.99 -9.86 -38.46
N LEU A 157 -5.69 -10.30 -37.41
CA LEU A 157 -5.51 -11.63 -36.82
C LEU A 157 -5.92 -12.76 -37.78
N GLN A 158 -6.96 -12.58 -38.61
CA GLN A 158 -7.33 -13.57 -39.62
C GLN A 158 -6.35 -13.64 -40.78
N LYS A 159 -5.81 -12.51 -41.23
CA LYS A 159 -4.80 -12.42 -42.28
C LYS A 159 -3.52 -13.15 -41.85
N LEU A 160 -3.11 -12.98 -40.60
CA LEU A 160 -1.97 -13.66 -40.00
C LEU A 160 -2.22 -15.16 -39.81
N ALA A 161 -3.34 -15.56 -39.19
CA ALA A 161 -3.68 -16.98 -39.02
C ALA A 161 -3.74 -17.72 -40.37
N LYS A 162 -4.24 -17.05 -41.43
CA LYS A 162 -4.26 -17.60 -42.78
C LYS A 162 -2.85 -17.71 -43.39
N GLN A 163 -1.96 -16.75 -43.18
CA GLN A 163 -0.56 -16.87 -43.59
C GLN A 163 0.17 -18.01 -42.86
N GLN A 164 -0.17 -18.24 -41.59
CA GLN A 164 0.37 -19.35 -40.77
C GLN A 164 -0.11 -20.72 -41.31
N GLU A 165 -1.40 -20.82 -41.69
CA GLU A 165 -1.97 -22.01 -42.34
C GLU A 165 -1.38 -22.25 -43.75
N GLU A 166 -1.23 -21.20 -44.56
CA GLU A 166 -0.62 -21.27 -45.89
C GLU A 166 0.87 -21.66 -45.82
N CYS A 167 1.62 -21.20 -44.81
CA CYS A 167 3.01 -21.59 -44.56
C CYS A 167 3.15 -23.08 -44.20
N CYS A 168 2.30 -23.59 -43.30
CA CYS A 168 2.27 -25.03 -42.98
C CYS A 168 1.88 -25.88 -44.20
N LYS A 169 0.93 -25.42 -45.03
CA LYS A 169 0.56 -26.07 -46.28
C LYS A 169 1.70 -26.09 -47.31
N GLU A 170 2.49 -25.02 -47.44
CA GLU A 170 3.65 -24.98 -48.33
C GLU A 170 4.74 -26.00 -47.96
N ILE A 171 4.90 -26.32 -46.67
CA ILE A 171 5.89 -27.31 -46.20
C ILE A 171 5.38 -28.73 -46.48
N LEU A 172 4.13 -29.03 -46.12
CA LEU A 172 3.53 -30.35 -46.36
C LEU A 172 3.39 -30.67 -47.86
N ALA A 173 2.94 -29.71 -48.67
CA ALA A 173 2.76 -29.88 -50.12
C ALA A 173 4.09 -30.02 -50.92
N LYS A 174 5.24 -29.89 -50.26
CA LYS A 174 6.57 -30.19 -50.83
C LYS A 174 7.04 -31.62 -50.55
N LEU A 175 6.40 -32.36 -49.65
CA LEU A 175 6.63 -33.79 -49.41
C LEU A 175 5.74 -34.65 -50.33
N ASP A 176 4.41 -34.49 -50.26
CA ASP A 176 3.45 -35.33 -51.01
C ASP A 176 3.66 -35.33 -52.54
N LYS A 177 4.22 -34.25 -53.08
CA LYS A 177 4.45 -34.09 -54.53
C LYS A 177 5.50 -35.03 -55.13
N LEU A 178 6.38 -35.64 -54.33
CA LEU A 178 7.41 -36.54 -54.87
C LEU A 178 6.83 -37.91 -55.23
N ASP A 179 6.00 -38.50 -54.37
CA ASP A 179 5.40 -39.81 -54.62
C ASP A 179 4.33 -39.76 -55.71
N GLN A 180 3.53 -38.69 -55.76
CA GLN A 180 2.47 -38.54 -56.77
C GLN A 180 3.03 -38.45 -58.20
N ILE A 181 4.16 -37.74 -58.38
CA ILE A 181 4.87 -37.65 -59.67
C ILE A 181 5.51 -38.99 -60.07
N LEU A 182 5.92 -39.81 -59.10
CA LEU A 182 6.51 -41.13 -59.36
C LEU A 182 5.48 -42.13 -59.92
N GLU A 183 4.23 -42.08 -59.45
CA GLU A 183 3.13 -42.88 -60.01
C GLU A 183 2.69 -42.40 -61.40
N GLU A 184 2.51 -41.08 -61.62
CA GLU A 184 2.15 -40.57 -62.95
C GLU A 184 3.20 -40.92 -64.03
N LEU A 185 4.49 -40.90 -63.68
CA LEU A 185 5.58 -41.32 -64.57
C LEU A 185 5.61 -42.84 -64.86
N ARG A 186 4.98 -43.67 -64.03
CA ARG A 186 4.76 -45.10 -64.31
C ARG A 186 3.55 -45.30 -65.22
N ALA A 187 2.44 -44.64 -64.92
CA ALA A 187 1.21 -44.69 -65.71
C ALA A 187 1.44 -44.24 -67.17
N LEU A 188 2.06 -43.06 -67.36
CA LEU A 188 2.36 -42.51 -68.69
C LEU A 188 3.33 -43.37 -69.50
N ARG A 189 4.20 -44.17 -68.85
CA ARG A 189 5.06 -45.15 -69.52
C ARG A 189 4.27 -46.35 -70.01
N ALA A 190 3.38 -46.91 -69.20
CA ALA A 190 2.54 -48.04 -69.58
C ALA A 190 1.59 -47.68 -70.74
N GLU A 191 1.00 -46.49 -70.70
CA GLU A 191 0.09 -46.00 -71.75
C GLU A 191 0.83 -45.78 -73.09
N ASN A 192 2.01 -45.17 -73.06
CA ASN A 192 2.87 -45.04 -74.26
C ASN A 192 3.31 -46.40 -74.85
N GLN A 193 3.42 -47.44 -74.03
CA GLN A 193 3.79 -48.78 -74.48
C GLN A 193 2.60 -49.49 -75.15
N ARG A 194 1.38 -49.31 -74.61
CA ARG A 194 0.12 -49.80 -75.18
C ARG A 194 -0.20 -49.15 -76.54
N LEU A 195 -0.12 -47.82 -76.62
CA LEU A 195 -0.37 -47.06 -77.86
C LEU A 195 0.57 -47.46 -79.02
N ARG A 196 1.77 -47.98 -78.73
CA ARG A 196 2.67 -48.53 -79.76
C ARG A 196 2.22 -49.90 -80.27
N GLN A 197 1.70 -50.75 -79.40
CA GLN A 197 1.16 -52.07 -79.78
C GLN A 197 -0.09 -51.90 -80.66
N ASP A 198 -0.98 -50.98 -80.31
CA ASP A 198 -2.16 -50.65 -81.12
C ASP A 198 -1.77 -50.08 -82.50
N LEU A 199 -0.74 -49.23 -82.56
CA LEU A 199 -0.22 -48.66 -83.81
C LEU A 199 0.34 -49.72 -84.77
N ASP A 200 1.04 -50.75 -84.26
CA ASP A 200 1.62 -51.81 -85.08
C ASP A 200 0.57 -52.87 -85.48
N ALA A 201 -0.44 -53.12 -84.64
CA ALA A 201 -1.61 -53.92 -85.02
C ALA A 201 -2.39 -53.29 -86.19
N LEU A 202 -2.58 -51.97 -86.19
CA LEU A 202 -3.25 -51.25 -87.27
C LEU A 202 -2.47 -51.30 -88.59
N LYS A 203 -1.13 -51.23 -88.56
CA LYS A 203 -0.29 -51.40 -89.76
C LYS A 203 -0.40 -52.81 -90.34
N ALA A 204 -0.45 -53.84 -89.50
CA ALA A 204 -0.62 -55.23 -89.94
C ALA A 204 -1.97 -55.44 -90.66
N ALA A 205 -3.06 -54.87 -90.12
CA ALA A 205 -4.37 -54.90 -90.76
C ALA A 205 -4.37 -54.19 -92.13
N GLN A 206 -3.72 -53.03 -92.23
CA GLN A 206 -3.63 -52.26 -93.48
C GLN A 206 -2.82 -52.99 -94.58
N ALA A 207 -1.86 -53.86 -94.21
CA ALA A 207 -1.08 -54.66 -95.15
C ALA A 207 -1.87 -55.87 -95.71
N GLY A 208 -2.77 -56.47 -94.91
CA GLY A 208 -3.60 -57.59 -95.34
C GLY A 208 -4.61 -57.21 -96.42
N LEU A 209 -5.41 -56.18 -96.15
CA LEU A 209 -6.48 -55.69 -97.04
C LEU A 209 -6.02 -55.26 -98.44
N LYS A 210 -4.72 -55.04 -98.64
CA LYS A 210 -4.17 -54.68 -99.96
C LYS A 210 -3.98 -55.90 -100.89
N LYS A 211 -3.93 -57.14 -100.37
CA LYS A 211 -3.68 -58.34 -101.18
C LYS A 211 -4.92 -58.95 -101.84
N GLU A 212 -6.13 -58.67 -101.35
CA GLU A 212 -7.37 -59.25 -101.90
C GLU A 212 -7.99 -58.43 -103.05
N VAL A 213 -7.48 -57.21 -103.32
CA VAL A 213 -8.09 -56.26 -104.28
C VAL A 213 -7.46 -56.32 -105.68
N GLU A 214 -6.26 -56.90 -105.83
CA GLU A 214 -5.49 -56.88 -107.10
C GLU A 214 -5.74 -58.09 -108.02
N ALA A 215 -6.74 -58.95 -107.74
CA ALA A 215 -6.87 -60.27 -108.37
C ALA A 215 -8.28 -60.66 -108.90
N ILE A 216 -8.84 -59.90 -109.87
CA ILE A 216 -9.90 -60.37 -110.80
C ILE A 216 -9.78 -59.62 -112.16
N PRO A 217 -10.02 -60.24 -113.35
CA PRO A 217 -9.78 -59.63 -114.68
C PRO A 217 -10.95 -58.78 -115.26
N ARG A 218 -10.76 -58.24 -116.49
CA ARG A 218 -11.65 -57.26 -117.16
C ARG A 218 -12.37 -57.73 -118.44
N GLU A 219 -13.54 -57.12 -118.68
CA GLU A 219 -14.16 -56.75 -119.99
C GLU A 219 -14.67 -57.87 -120.96
N PRO A 220 -15.52 -57.57 -121.99
CA PRO A 220 -16.10 -56.27 -122.41
C PRO A 220 -17.64 -56.20 -122.72
N ALA A 221 -18.23 -54.98 -122.60
CA ALA A 221 -19.22 -54.32 -123.51
C ALA A 221 -20.64 -54.93 -123.81
N PRO A 222 -21.61 -54.15 -124.39
CA PRO A 222 -22.06 -52.74 -124.17
C PRO A 222 -23.63 -52.69 -124.00
N PRO A 223 -24.43 -51.60 -124.21
CA PRO A 223 -24.13 -50.19 -124.55
C PRO A 223 -24.95 -49.06 -123.83
N ARG A 224 -24.42 -47.82 -124.01
CA ARG A 224 -25.11 -46.53 -124.27
C ARG A 224 -25.68 -45.60 -123.15
N LYS A 225 -25.17 -44.37 -123.29
CA LYS A 225 -25.76 -43.02 -123.11
C LYS A 225 -25.54 -42.28 -121.77
N GLU A 226 -24.64 -41.31 -121.87
CA GLU A 226 -24.44 -40.21 -120.94
C GLU A 226 -25.67 -39.30 -120.78
N GLU A 227 -25.73 -38.57 -119.67
CA GLU A 227 -25.71 -37.08 -119.65
C GLU A 227 -25.83 -36.53 -118.21
N LEU A 228 -26.48 -37.26 -117.29
CA LEU A 228 -26.87 -36.73 -115.97
C LEU A 228 -25.76 -36.62 -114.90
N ALA A 229 -24.67 -37.40 -114.99
CA ALA A 229 -23.71 -37.54 -113.88
C ALA A 229 -22.84 -36.29 -113.64
N LYS A 230 -22.28 -35.67 -114.69
CA LYS A 230 -21.30 -34.57 -114.56
C LYS A 230 -21.90 -33.29 -113.98
N VAL A 231 -23.19 -33.04 -114.18
CA VAL A 231 -23.88 -31.85 -113.64
C VAL A 231 -24.02 -31.93 -112.13
N ALA A 232 -24.31 -33.12 -111.58
CA ALA A 232 -24.55 -33.30 -110.16
C ALA A 232 -23.31 -33.03 -109.29
N GLU A 233 -22.13 -33.46 -109.74
CA GLU A 233 -20.89 -33.37 -108.95
C GLU A 233 -20.28 -31.96 -108.96
N GLU A 234 -20.30 -31.27 -110.12
CA GLU A 234 -19.99 -29.84 -110.17
C GLU A 234 -21.00 -28.99 -109.37
N ALA A 235 -22.29 -29.34 -109.41
CA ALA A 235 -23.31 -28.66 -108.63
C ALA A 235 -23.10 -28.87 -107.12
N ALA A 236 -22.78 -30.08 -106.68
CA ALA A 236 -22.48 -30.38 -105.28
C ALA A 236 -21.30 -29.55 -104.77
N GLN A 237 -20.19 -29.49 -105.53
CA GLN A 237 -19.03 -28.68 -105.15
C GLN A 237 -19.34 -27.17 -105.16
N LYS A 238 -20.09 -26.67 -106.15
CA LYS A 238 -20.53 -25.26 -106.19
C LYS A 238 -21.48 -24.90 -105.04
N VAL A 239 -22.40 -25.80 -104.66
CA VAL A 239 -23.32 -25.59 -103.53
C VAL A 239 -22.59 -25.62 -102.19
N ILE A 240 -21.66 -26.55 -101.98
CA ILE A 240 -20.85 -26.61 -100.74
C ILE A 240 -19.93 -25.38 -100.63
N ALA A 241 -19.33 -24.92 -101.74
CA ALA A 241 -18.51 -23.71 -101.77
C ALA A 241 -19.31 -22.39 -101.57
N GLN A 242 -20.63 -22.39 -101.78
CA GLN A 242 -21.47 -21.20 -101.69
C GLN A 242 -22.27 -21.08 -100.37
N GLN A 243 -22.38 -22.14 -99.55
CA GLN A 243 -23.01 -22.00 -98.23
C GLN A 243 -22.06 -21.28 -97.25
N PRO A 244 -22.42 -20.11 -96.69
CA PRO A 244 -21.59 -19.44 -95.70
C PRO A 244 -21.55 -20.26 -94.40
N SER A 245 -20.37 -20.30 -93.77
CA SER A 245 -20.21 -20.93 -92.45
C SER A 245 -21.20 -20.33 -91.45
N ARG A 246 -22.17 -21.14 -91.00
CA ARG A 246 -23.19 -20.72 -90.02
C ARG A 246 -22.58 -20.39 -88.65
N PHE A 247 -21.40 -20.95 -88.34
CA PHE A 247 -20.64 -20.61 -87.14
C PHE A 247 -19.50 -19.62 -87.43
N SER A 248 -19.22 -18.74 -86.47
CA SER A 248 -18.13 -17.76 -86.50
C SER A 248 -17.65 -17.44 -85.07
N LEU A 249 -16.33 -17.25 -84.87
CA LEU A 249 -15.82 -16.74 -83.59
C LEU A 249 -15.61 -15.23 -83.68
N LEU A 250 -16.42 -14.49 -82.91
CA LEU A 250 -16.52 -13.03 -82.96
C LEU A 250 -15.43 -12.29 -82.17
N GLY A 251 -14.60 -13.01 -81.44
CA GLY A 251 -13.39 -12.49 -80.81
C GLY A 251 -12.77 -13.47 -79.82
N LEU A 252 -11.44 -13.53 -79.80
CA LEU A 252 -10.64 -13.84 -78.61
C LEU A 252 -9.89 -12.55 -78.26
N ASN A 253 -10.31 -11.91 -77.18
CA ASN A 253 -9.86 -10.58 -76.78
C ASN A 253 -9.18 -10.64 -75.40
N LEU A 254 -8.08 -9.92 -75.25
CA LEU A 254 -7.32 -9.73 -74.02
C LEU A 254 -7.08 -8.23 -73.79
N GLY A 255 -7.04 -7.80 -72.54
CA GLY A 255 -6.74 -6.40 -72.20
C GLY A 255 -6.96 -6.09 -70.73
N SER A 256 -7.25 -4.83 -70.42
CA SER A 256 -7.31 -4.32 -69.04
C SER A 256 -8.65 -3.71 -68.70
N ASP A 257 -9.10 -3.92 -67.46
CA ASP A 257 -10.07 -3.01 -66.82
C ASP A 257 -9.41 -1.68 -66.40
N ASP A 258 -10.21 -0.76 -65.89
CA ASP A 258 -9.83 0.56 -65.37
C ASP A 258 -8.91 0.53 -64.14
N ALA A 259 -8.95 -0.56 -63.37
CA ALA A 259 -8.07 -0.81 -62.24
C ALA A 259 -6.73 -1.49 -62.62
N GLY A 260 -6.52 -1.79 -63.90
CA GLY A 260 -5.27 -2.38 -64.41
C GLY A 260 -5.23 -3.91 -64.45
N HIS A 261 -6.34 -4.61 -64.14
CA HIS A 261 -6.35 -6.07 -64.10
C HIS A 261 -6.51 -6.69 -65.49
N LEU A 262 -5.86 -7.84 -65.69
CA LEU A 262 -6.03 -8.65 -66.89
C LEU A 262 -7.48 -9.12 -67.03
N THR A 263 -8.06 -8.87 -68.20
CA THR A 263 -9.39 -9.32 -68.61
C THR A 263 -9.32 -10.15 -69.88
N PHE A 264 -10.24 -11.10 -70.00
CA PHE A 264 -10.40 -11.96 -71.17
C PHE A 264 -11.85 -11.94 -71.66
N THR A 265 -12.05 -12.01 -72.97
CA THR A 265 -13.38 -12.26 -73.56
C THR A 265 -13.28 -13.15 -74.79
N GLY A 266 -13.99 -14.27 -74.76
CA GLY A 266 -14.22 -15.13 -75.92
C GLY A 266 -15.68 -15.05 -76.34
N LYS A 267 -15.96 -14.72 -77.61
CA LYS A 267 -17.33 -14.67 -78.14
C LYS A 267 -17.49 -15.51 -79.40
N GLY A 268 -18.51 -16.37 -79.44
CA GLY A 268 -18.93 -17.13 -80.62
C GLY A 268 -20.36 -16.81 -81.05
N ARG A 269 -20.66 -17.05 -82.33
CA ARG A 269 -22.01 -16.92 -82.90
C ARG A 269 -22.31 -18.05 -83.88
N TYR A 270 -23.51 -18.61 -83.76
CA TYR A 270 -24.24 -19.31 -84.80
C TYR A 270 -25.29 -18.39 -85.44
N PHE A 271 -25.34 -18.34 -86.76
CA PHE A 271 -26.35 -17.61 -87.53
C PHE A 271 -26.80 -18.42 -88.75
N ALA A 272 -28.10 -18.67 -88.86
CA ALA A 272 -28.68 -19.48 -89.91
C ALA A 272 -29.95 -18.82 -90.48
N PRO A 273 -29.87 -18.11 -91.61
CA PRO A 273 -31.07 -17.67 -92.33
C PRO A 273 -31.85 -18.87 -92.86
N PHE A 274 -33.18 -18.81 -92.77
CA PHE A 274 -34.11 -19.79 -93.31
C PHE A 274 -35.27 -19.05 -94.00
N ASN A 275 -35.45 -19.31 -95.31
CA ASN A 275 -36.23 -18.46 -96.22
C ASN A 275 -35.64 -17.02 -96.33
N ASP A 276 -36.17 -16.19 -97.23
CA ASP A 276 -35.72 -14.81 -97.44
C ASP A 276 -36.04 -13.85 -96.27
N HIS A 277 -36.86 -14.28 -95.32
CA HIS A 277 -37.42 -13.41 -94.28
C HIS A 277 -36.95 -13.71 -92.85
N PHE A 278 -36.46 -14.92 -92.54
CA PHE A 278 -36.17 -15.32 -91.16
C PHE A 278 -34.75 -15.86 -90.97
N ALA A 279 -34.24 -15.78 -89.74
CA ALA A 279 -32.99 -16.39 -89.32
C ALA A 279 -33.04 -16.80 -87.84
N LEU A 280 -32.35 -17.90 -87.52
CA LEU A 280 -32.03 -18.28 -86.15
C LEU A 280 -30.64 -17.72 -85.82
N GLN A 281 -30.52 -17.02 -84.69
CA GLN A 281 -29.25 -16.51 -84.18
C GLN A 281 -29.06 -17.00 -82.75
N ALA A 282 -27.87 -17.51 -82.46
CA ALA A 282 -27.42 -17.80 -81.11
C ALA A 282 -26.00 -17.27 -80.91
N GLU A 283 -25.73 -16.66 -79.75
CA GLU A 283 -24.40 -16.18 -79.38
C GLU A 283 -23.99 -16.74 -78.02
N ALA A 284 -22.70 -16.94 -77.82
CA ALA A 284 -22.14 -17.34 -76.55
C ALA A 284 -20.93 -16.45 -76.25
N GLU A 285 -20.91 -15.80 -75.09
CA GLU A 285 -19.85 -14.89 -74.67
C GLU A 285 -19.38 -15.24 -73.26
N TYR A 286 -18.10 -15.54 -73.10
CA TYR A 286 -17.47 -15.75 -71.81
C TYR A 286 -16.54 -14.58 -71.51
N LEU A 287 -16.70 -13.96 -70.33
CA LEU A 287 -15.85 -12.88 -69.84
C LEU A 287 -15.19 -13.30 -68.52
N SER A 288 -13.91 -12.97 -68.37
CA SER A 288 -13.18 -13.11 -67.11
C SER A 288 -12.57 -11.77 -66.73
N PHE A 289 -12.79 -11.37 -65.47
CA PHE A 289 -12.26 -10.18 -64.82
C PHE A 289 -11.51 -10.61 -63.54
N SER A 290 -10.87 -9.66 -62.86
CA SER A 290 -10.39 -9.90 -61.49
C SER A 290 -11.56 -10.28 -60.58
N GLY A 291 -11.43 -11.40 -59.87
CA GLY A 291 -12.45 -11.91 -58.93
C GLY A 291 -13.83 -12.28 -59.50
N ARG A 292 -14.08 -12.14 -60.82
CA ARG A 292 -15.42 -12.34 -61.41
C ARG A 292 -15.35 -13.04 -62.78
N LYS A 293 -16.21 -14.03 -62.96
CA LYS A 293 -16.43 -14.75 -64.23
C LYS A 293 -17.88 -14.59 -64.67
N GLU A 294 -18.10 -14.45 -65.97
CA GLU A 294 -19.43 -14.31 -66.57
C GLU A 294 -19.55 -15.18 -67.81
N GLY A 295 -20.66 -15.89 -67.95
CA GLY A 295 -21.00 -16.65 -69.16
C GLY A 295 -22.39 -16.24 -69.64
N GLN A 296 -22.49 -15.63 -70.81
CA GLN A 296 -23.74 -15.27 -71.46
C GLN A 296 -24.04 -16.22 -72.62
N PHE A 297 -25.27 -16.70 -72.70
CA PHE A 297 -25.82 -17.42 -73.85
C PHE A 297 -27.08 -16.69 -74.33
N ASP A 298 -27.09 -16.32 -75.61
CA ASP A 298 -28.17 -15.62 -76.28
C ASP A 298 -28.78 -16.53 -77.33
N ILE A 299 -30.12 -16.58 -77.42
CA ILE A 299 -30.82 -17.26 -78.51
C ILE A 299 -32.04 -16.46 -78.93
N GLY A 300 -32.27 -16.36 -80.25
CA GLY A 300 -33.39 -15.60 -80.77
C GLY A 300 -33.63 -15.75 -82.26
N ILE A 301 -34.75 -15.17 -82.70
CA ILE A 301 -35.17 -15.13 -84.09
C ILE A 301 -35.01 -13.71 -84.63
N VAL A 302 -34.59 -13.62 -85.90
CA VAL A 302 -34.42 -12.36 -86.63
C VAL A 302 -35.31 -12.42 -87.87
N ASN A 303 -36.24 -11.48 -88.00
CA ASN A 303 -37.12 -11.30 -89.15
C ASN A 303 -36.68 -10.07 -89.94
N ARG A 304 -36.61 -10.15 -91.27
CA ARG A 304 -36.26 -9.03 -92.15
C ARG A 304 -37.34 -8.78 -93.20
N TYR A 305 -37.71 -7.51 -93.35
CA TYR A 305 -38.56 -7.02 -94.43
C TYR A 305 -37.90 -5.82 -95.10
N LYS A 306 -37.41 -6.02 -96.33
CA LYS A 306 -36.67 -5.02 -97.13
C LYS A 306 -35.42 -4.50 -96.38
N SER A 307 -35.41 -3.21 -96.01
CA SER A 307 -34.34 -2.59 -95.20
C SER A 307 -34.57 -2.68 -93.69
N PHE A 308 -35.73 -3.12 -93.22
CA PHE A 308 -36.01 -3.22 -91.78
C PHE A 308 -35.81 -4.65 -91.29
N GLN A 309 -35.27 -4.79 -90.09
CA GLN A 309 -35.02 -6.06 -89.44
C GLN A 309 -35.42 -5.97 -87.97
N LEU A 310 -36.17 -6.96 -87.48
CA LEU A 310 -36.59 -7.08 -86.09
C LEU A 310 -35.98 -8.35 -85.49
N GLY A 311 -35.32 -8.23 -84.35
CA GLY A 311 -34.77 -9.36 -83.60
C GLY A 311 -35.47 -9.53 -82.25
N LEU A 312 -35.83 -10.77 -81.90
CA LEU A 312 -36.38 -11.11 -80.58
C LEU A 312 -35.48 -12.18 -79.94
N PHE A 313 -34.89 -11.85 -78.79
CA PHE A 313 -33.88 -12.66 -78.11
C PHE A 313 -34.22 -12.91 -76.65
N SER A 314 -33.86 -14.11 -76.19
CA SER A 314 -33.72 -14.46 -74.78
C SER A 314 -32.24 -14.64 -74.46
N SER A 315 -31.75 -13.83 -73.53
CA SER A 315 -30.37 -13.81 -73.06
C SER A 315 -30.29 -14.35 -71.63
N PHE A 316 -29.46 -15.36 -71.41
CA PHE A 316 -29.18 -15.93 -70.09
C PHE A 316 -27.74 -15.62 -69.71
N LYS A 317 -27.51 -15.04 -68.53
CA LYS A 317 -26.16 -14.78 -68.03
C LYS A 317 -25.92 -15.44 -66.67
N ARG A 318 -24.96 -16.35 -66.64
CA ARG A 318 -24.32 -16.85 -65.43
C ARG A 318 -23.28 -15.84 -64.94
N VAL A 319 -23.27 -15.53 -63.65
CA VAL A 319 -22.25 -14.71 -62.98
C VAL A 319 -21.72 -15.43 -61.74
N ASP A 320 -20.40 -15.59 -61.64
CA ASP A 320 -19.72 -16.26 -60.53
C ASP A 320 -18.62 -15.32 -59.97
N PHE A 321 -18.67 -15.04 -58.68
CA PHE A 321 -17.73 -14.17 -57.97
C PHE A 321 -16.86 -14.99 -57.00
N SER A 322 -15.55 -14.78 -56.97
CA SER A 322 -14.64 -15.53 -56.07
C SER A 322 -14.86 -15.25 -54.58
N GLN A 323 -15.48 -14.12 -54.24
CA GLN A 323 -15.80 -13.73 -52.86
C GLN A 323 -17.11 -14.34 -52.32
N TYR A 324 -17.92 -14.97 -53.19
CA TYR A 324 -19.21 -15.57 -52.81
C TYR A 324 -19.20 -17.08 -53.05
N ARG A 325 -19.87 -17.83 -52.18
CA ARG A 325 -19.94 -19.31 -52.26
C ARG A 325 -20.80 -19.82 -53.43
N GLN A 326 -21.64 -18.97 -54.00
CA GLN A 326 -22.52 -19.28 -55.11
C GLN A 326 -22.49 -18.14 -56.13
N GLY A 327 -22.50 -18.49 -57.42
CA GLY A 327 -22.89 -17.57 -58.48
C GLY A 327 -24.38 -17.65 -58.81
N GLY A 328 -24.87 -16.63 -59.51
CA GLY A 328 -26.26 -16.48 -59.92
C GLY A 328 -26.48 -16.66 -61.43
N THR A 329 -27.72 -16.97 -61.83
CA THR A 329 -28.13 -16.97 -63.23
C THR A 329 -29.25 -15.97 -63.46
N LEU A 330 -29.00 -15.01 -64.35
CA LEU A 330 -29.89 -13.92 -64.72
C LEU A 330 -30.46 -14.15 -66.12
N GLY A 331 -31.60 -13.54 -66.42
CA GLY A 331 -32.32 -13.73 -67.69
C GLY A 331 -32.98 -12.44 -68.15
N GLN A 332 -32.77 -12.08 -69.41
CA GLN A 332 -33.20 -10.84 -70.04
C GLN A 332 -33.82 -11.14 -71.41
N ALA A 333 -34.99 -10.56 -71.69
CA ALA A 333 -35.58 -10.57 -73.03
C ALA A 333 -35.23 -9.25 -73.72
N SER A 334 -34.84 -9.28 -74.99
CA SER A 334 -34.55 -8.06 -75.77
C SER A 334 -35.19 -8.07 -77.14
N LEU A 335 -35.78 -6.93 -77.51
CA LEU A 335 -36.27 -6.62 -78.84
C LEU A 335 -35.26 -5.67 -79.51
N THR A 336 -34.83 -5.99 -80.73
CA THR A 336 -34.00 -5.12 -81.58
C THR A 336 -34.78 -4.71 -82.84
N ALA A 337 -34.50 -3.51 -83.34
CA ALA A 337 -35.05 -2.99 -84.59
C ALA A 337 -33.94 -2.29 -85.39
N ASP A 338 -33.37 -2.97 -86.38
CA ASP A 338 -32.30 -2.47 -87.24
C ASP A 338 -32.88 -1.90 -88.56
N TYR A 339 -32.34 -0.76 -89.00
CA TYR A 339 -32.44 -0.26 -90.38
C TYR A 339 -31.13 -0.51 -91.12
N LEU A 340 -31.21 -1.28 -92.21
CA LEU A 340 -30.10 -1.71 -93.05
C LEU A 340 -30.02 -0.85 -94.33
N PHE A 341 -28.83 -0.33 -94.60
CA PHE A 341 -28.53 0.52 -95.74
C PHE A 341 -27.22 0.10 -96.41
N ASN A 342 -26.96 0.63 -97.61
CA ASN A 342 -25.69 0.42 -98.29
C ASN A 342 -24.55 1.00 -97.44
N ARG A 343 -23.64 0.14 -96.96
CA ARG A 343 -22.54 0.45 -96.01
C ARG A 343 -22.86 0.40 -94.51
N GLY A 344 -24.05 0.00 -94.06
CA GLY A 344 -24.23 -0.27 -92.63
C GLY A 344 -25.61 -0.70 -92.14
N ARG A 345 -25.72 -0.78 -90.82
CA ARG A 345 -26.99 -0.69 -90.08
C ARG A 345 -26.91 0.37 -88.99
N VAL A 346 -28.06 0.93 -88.63
CA VAL A 346 -28.32 1.61 -87.36
C VAL A 346 -29.59 0.99 -86.80
N GLY A 347 -29.61 0.63 -85.53
CA GLY A 347 -30.75 0.02 -84.88
C GLY A 347 -31.00 0.55 -83.48
N LEU A 348 -32.18 0.25 -82.95
CA LEU A 348 -32.56 0.49 -81.56
C LEU A 348 -32.80 -0.85 -80.87
N PHE A 349 -32.59 -0.89 -79.56
CA PHE A 349 -32.95 -2.04 -78.73
C PHE A 349 -33.61 -1.62 -77.42
N GLY A 350 -34.51 -2.46 -76.92
CA GLY A 350 -35.02 -2.42 -75.56
C GLY A 350 -34.89 -3.80 -74.94
N ALA A 351 -34.36 -3.89 -73.72
CA ALA A 351 -34.17 -5.14 -73.02
C ALA A 351 -34.60 -5.06 -71.56
N LYS A 352 -35.25 -6.12 -71.08
CA LYS A 352 -35.90 -6.20 -69.77
C LYS A 352 -35.60 -7.53 -69.08
N GLY A 353 -35.31 -7.49 -67.78
CA GLY A 353 -35.11 -8.71 -66.99
C GLY A 353 -36.40 -9.53 -66.81
N PHE A 354 -36.27 -10.86 -66.88
CA PHE A 354 -37.32 -11.82 -66.51
C PHE A 354 -36.88 -12.77 -65.37
N MET A 355 -35.62 -13.23 -65.35
CA MET A 355 -34.98 -13.80 -64.15
C MET A 355 -34.20 -12.67 -63.50
N THR A 356 -34.90 -11.87 -62.69
CA THR A 356 -34.44 -10.52 -62.31
C THR A 356 -33.53 -10.46 -61.09
N LYS A 357 -33.55 -11.48 -60.22
CA LYS A 357 -32.65 -11.63 -59.07
C LYS A 357 -32.02 -13.02 -59.11
N ALA A 358 -30.76 -13.11 -58.70
CA ALA A 358 -30.11 -14.38 -58.38
C ALA A 358 -29.26 -14.23 -57.11
N LEU A 359 -29.50 -15.08 -56.12
CA LEU A 359 -28.79 -15.08 -54.84
C LEU A 359 -27.32 -15.48 -55.08
N LEU A 360 -26.39 -14.75 -54.46
CA LEU A 360 -24.95 -15.02 -54.48
C LEU A 360 -24.44 -15.44 -53.09
N HIS A 361 -24.97 -14.80 -52.05
CA HIS A 361 -24.61 -15.04 -50.67
C HIS A 361 -25.80 -14.81 -49.73
N SER A 362 -25.83 -15.56 -48.64
CA SER A 362 -26.79 -15.43 -47.55
C SER A 362 -26.03 -15.64 -46.24
N SER A 363 -26.24 -14.77 -45.26
CA SER A 363 -25.58 -14.78 -43.96
C SER A 363 -26.59 -14.54 -42.84
N GLN A 364 -26.49 -15.33 -41.77
CA GLN A 364 -27.25 -15.09 -40.55
C GLN A 364 -26.57 -13.98 -39.75
N LEU A 365 -27.27 -12.87 -39.49
CA LEU A 365 -26.79 -11.75 -38.66
C LEU A 365 -27.32 -11.80 -37.22
N GLY A 366 -28.45 -12.47 -37.00
CA GLY A 366 -29.07 -12.67 -35.69
C GLY A 366 -30.08 -13.82 -35.72
N PRO A 367 -30.71 -14.19 -34.59
CA PRO A 367 -31.64 -15.33 -34.52
C PRO A 367 -32.73 -15.26 -35.60
N ASN A 368 -33.35 -14.09 -35.71
CA ASN A 368 -34.40 -13.80 -36.68
C ASN A 368 -33.94 -12.85 -37.81
N LEU A 369 -32.63 -12.68 -38.08
CA LEU A 369 -32.14 -11.71 -39.07
C LEU A 369 -31.16 -12.34 -40.07
N ILE A 370 -31.49 -12.24 -41.35
CA ILE A 370 -30.73 -12.79 -42.49
C ILE A 370 -30.37 -11.65 -43.45
N GLU A 371 -29.13 -11.57 -43.90
CA GLU A 371 -28.68 -10.67 -44.97
C GLU A 371 -28.43 -11.47 -46.25
N ASN A 372 -29.04 -11.04 -47.35
CA ASN A 372 -28.98 -11.70 -48.66
C ASN A 372 -28.39 -10.77 -49.71
N ILE A 373 -27.37 -11.24 -50.44
CA ILE A 373 -26.74 -10.51 -51.54
C ILE A 373 -27.17 -11.12 -52.86
N TYR A 374 -27.79 -10.31 -53.72
CA TYR A 374 -28.29 -10.69 -55.03
C TYR A 374 -27.51 -9.99 -56.15
N ALA A 375 -27.26 -10.69 -57.25
CA ALA A 375 -27.14 -10.05 -58.55
C ALA A 375 -28.54 -9.72 -59.08
N ARG A 376 -28.75 -8.52 -59.62
CA ARG A 376 -30.05 -8.07 -60.15
C ARG A 376 -29.92 -7.55 -61.58
N THR A 377 -30.80 -7.98 -62.49
CA THR A 377 -30.82 -7.47 -63.88
C THR A 377 -31.13 -5.98 -63.94
N VAL A 378 -30.36 -5.25 -64.73
CA VAL A 378 -30.56 -3.83 -65.04
C VAL A 378 -31.30 -3.70 -66.37
N ASP A 379 -32.49 -3.09 -66.36
CA ASP A 379 -33.28 -2.84 -67.57
C ASP A 379 -32.60 -1.75 -68.42
N GLN A 380 -32.66 -1.87 -69.74
CA GLN A 380 -31.88 -1.00 -70.65
C GLN A 380 -32.61 -0.68 -71.96
N ILE A 381 -32.36 0.51 -72.48
CA ILE A 381 -32.82 0.97 -73.81
C ILE A 381 -31.66 1.67 -74.51
N GLY A 382 -31.47 1.41 -75.81
CA GLY A 382 -30.25 1.85 -76.49
C GLY A 382 -30.30 1.78 -78.01
N GLY A 383 -29.14 2.09 -78.60
CA GLY A 383 -28.87 2.01 -80.03
C GLY A 383 -27.71 1.09 -80.34
N SER A 384 -27.83 0.34 -81.44
CA SER A 384 -26.76 -0.46 -82.02
C SER A 384 -26.39 0.09 -83.40
N THR A 385 -25.16 -0.14 -83.84
CA THR A 385 -24.73 0.25 -85.19
C THR A 385 -23.58 -0.60 -85.69
N ALA A 386 -23.52 -0.79 -87.00
CA ALA A 386 -22.35 -1.36 -87.67
C ALA A 386 -22.16 -0.67 -89.02
N VAL A 387 -21.09 0.11 -89.18
CA VAL A 387 -20.89 1.00 -90.34
C VAL A 387 -19.51 0.81 -90.95
N ALA A 388 -19.46 0.62 -92.27
CA ALA A 388 -18.23 0.42 -93.03
C ALA A 388 -17.49 1.74 -93.28
N LEU A 389 -16.30 1.82 -92.70
CA LEU A 389 -15.36 2.94 -92.76
C LEU A 389 -14.53 2.87 -94.05
N TRP A 390 -13.24 3.24 -93.99
CA TRP A 390 -12.27 3.12 -95.08
C TRP A 390 -11.77 1.68 -95.29
N GLY A 391 -11.00 1.41 -96.35
CA GLY A 391 -10.30 0.12 -96.54
C GLY A 391 -11.27 -1.06 -96.63
N ARG A 392 -11.08 -2.09 -95.78
CA ARG A 392 -12.07 -3.15 -95.49
C ARG A 392 -12.72 -2.99 -94.11
N ASN A 393 -12.43 -1.90 -93.41
CA ASN A 393 -12.62 -1.73 -91.97
C ASN A 393 -14.04 -1.27 -91.63
N TRP A 394 -14.51 -1.59 -90.43
CA TRP A 394 -15.81 -1.10 -89.93
C TRP A 394 -15.79 -0.83 -88.42
N LEU A 395 -16.77 -0.04 -87.98
CA LEU A 395 -17.12 0.17 -86.58
C LEU A 395 -18.32 -0.71 -86.24
N GLU A 396 -18.32 -1.34 -85.07
CA GLU A 396 -19.49 -1.92 -84.39
C GLU A 396 -19.65 -1.15 -83.08
N ALA A 397 -20.87 -0.80 -82.67
CA ALA A 397 -21.12 -0.21 -81.34
C ALA A 397 -22.50 -0.56 -80.81
N ASN A 398 -22.60 -0.75 -79.49
CA ASN A 398 -23.81 -1.07 -78.74
C ASN A 398 -23.85 -0.16 -77.51
N LEU A 399 -24.71 0.87 -77.51
CA LEU A 399 -24.77 1.88 -76.44
C LEU A 399 -26.18 1.94 -75.86
N GLY A 400 -26.32 1.82 -74.54
CA GLY A 400 -27.61 1.87 -73.85
C GLY A 400 -27.61 2.80 -72.64
N TYR A 401 -28.78 3.36 -72.34
CA TYR A 401 -29.10 4.00 -71.08
C TYR A 401 -29.63 2.92 -70.12
N LEU A 402 -29.05 2.86 -68.91
CA LEU A 402 -29.23 1.77 -67.96
C LEU A 402 -30.04 2.24 -66.75
N ARG A 403 -31.12 1.53 -66.44
CA ARG A 403 -32.01 1.83 -65.31
C ARG A 403 -31.64 1.04 -64.08
N SER A 404 -30.90 1.67 -63.17
CA SER A 404 -30.44 1.06 -61.92
C SER A 404 -31.53 1.15 -60.85
N ARG A 405 -31.49 0.26 -59.84
CA ARG A 405 -32.38 0.32 -58.67
C ARG A 405 -31.64 0.64 -57.37
N VAL A 406 -30.31 0.56 -57.38
CA VAL A 406 -29.44 0.78 -56.19
C VAL A 406 -28.51 1.97 -56.39
N TYR A 407 -28.14 2.27 -57.64
CA TYR A 407 -27.26 3.38 -58.01
C TYR A 407 -28.00 4.35 -58.94
N GLU A 408 -27.34 5.42 -59.35
CA GLU A 408 -27.87 6.34 -60.36
C GLU A 408 -27.97 5.66 -61.74
N ASP A 409 -28.99 6.04 -62.52
CA ASP A 409 -29.07 5.69 -63.94
C ASP A 409 -27.87 6.24 -64.70
N LYS A 410 -27.26 5.42 -65.58
CA LYS A 410 -26.02 5.77 -66.27
C LYS A 410 -25.93 5.15 -67.67
N PRO A 411 -25.16 5.74 -68.60
CA PRO A 411 -24.92 5.12 -69.89
C PRO A 411 -23.95 3.94 -69.75
N GLY A 412 -24.09 2.93 -70.60
CA GLY A 412 -23.15 1.82 -70.73
C GLY A 412 -23.15 1.22 -72.13
N GLY A 413 -22.01 0.71 -72.58
CA GLY A 413 -21.87 0.27 -73.96
C GLY A 413 -20.55 -0.42 -74.29
N THR A 414 -20.43 -0.81 -75.55
CA THR A 414 -19.19 -1.21 -76.19
C THR A 414 -19.03 -0.52 -77.54
N ILE A 415 -17.79 -0.22 -77.91
CA ILE A 415 -17.39 0.33 -79.22
C ILE A 415 -16.22 -0.52 -79.71
N ARG A 416 -16.38 -1.20 -80.85
CA ARG A 416 -15.40 -2.13 -81.43
C ARG A 416 -15.04 -1.73 -82.85
N PHE A 417 -13.76 -1.44 -83.08
CA PHE A 417 -13.18 -1.31 -84.41
C PHE A 417 -12.75 -2.68 -84.93
N VAL A 418 -13.05 -2.97 -86.19
CA VAL A 418 -12.70 -4.23 -86.86
C VAL A 418 -11.85 -3.97 -88.09
N PHE A 419 -10.69 -4.62 -88.16
CA PHE A 419 -9.64 -4.43 -89.17
C PHE A 419 -9.34 -5.76 -89.89
N PRO A 420 -10.05 -6.09 -91.00
CA PRO A 420 -9.82 -7.34 -91.73
C PRO A 420 -8.53 -7.30 -92.54
N PHE A 421 -7.61 -8.22 -92.23
CA PHE A 421 -6.35 -8.39 -92.96
C PHE A 421 -6.35 -9.62 -93.90
N ALA A 422 -7.28 -10.56 -93.70
CA ALA A 422 -7.58 -11.63 -94.65
C ALA A 422 -9.11 -11.87 -94.75
N GLU A 423 -9.54 -12.78 -95.61
CA GLU A 423 -10.98 -13.02 -95.81
C GLU A 423 -11.69 -13.61 -94.59
N ARG A 424 -10.97 -14.42 -93.80
CA ARG A 424 -11.48 -15.10 -92.60
C ARG A 424 -10.83 -14.61 -91.31
N TRP A 425 -10.07 -13.51 -91.34
CA TRP A 425 -9.30 -13.00 -90.20
C TRP A 425 -9.37 -11.47 -90.09
N ALA A 426 -9.64 -10.97 -88.87
CA ALA A 426 -9.58 -9.55 -88.55
C ALA A 426 -8.98 -9.31 -87.17
N PHE A 427 -8.23 -8.22 -87.02
CA PHE A 427 -7.87 -7.66 -85.72
C PHE A 427 -9.05 -6.84 -85.18
N THR A 428 -9.26 -6.85 -83.87
CA THR A 428 -10.33 -6.10 -83.20
C THR A 428 -9.79 -5.31 -82.01
N LEU A 429 -10.26 -4.07 -81.87
CA LEU A 429 -10.01 -3.22 -80.71
C LEU A 429 -11.36 -2.79 -80.14
N GLU A 430 -11.64 -3.11 -78.88
CA GLU A 430 -12.93 -2.90 -78.21
C GLU A 430 -12.74 -2.10 -76.91
N GLY A 431 -13.43 -0.97 -76.80
CA GLY A 431 -13.62 -0.24 -75.55
C GLY A 431 -15.01 -0.51 -74.99
N GLY A 432 -15.09 -0.92 -73.73
CA GLY A 432 -16.33 -1.11 -72.98
C GLY A 432 -16.41 -0.14 -71.80
N PHE A 433 -17.63 0.28 -71.45
CA PHE A 433 -17.90 1.06 -70.24
C PHE A 433 -19.26 0.67 -69.67
N ASN A 434 -19.38 0.48 -68.35
CA ASN A 434 -20.58 -0.06 -67.70
C ASN A 434 -21.15 -1.28 -68.47
N GLU A 435 -20.26 -2.18 -68.90
CA GLU A 435 -20.56 -3.18 -69.93
C GLU A 435 -21.27 -4.43 -69.39
N THR A 436 -21.11 -4.75 -68.10
CA THR A 436 -21.76 -5.89 -67.44
C THR A 436 -22.21 -5.57 -66.02
N LEU A 437 -21.27 -5.43 -65.08
CA LEU A 437 -21.55 -5.05 -63.69
C LEU A 437 -21.70 -3.53 -63.56
N ILE A 438 -22.78 -3.10 -62.91
CA ILE A 438 -23.10 -1.73 -62.58
C ILE A 438 -22.86 -1.54 -61.08
N GLY A 439 -22.00 -0.57 -60.74
CA GLY A 439 -21.66 -0.17 -59.37
C GLY A 439 -21.95 1.33 -59.13
N PRO A 440 -21.47 1.90 -58.01
CA PRO A 440 -21.64 3.33 -57.73
C PRO A 440 -20.87 4.19 -58.73
N SER A 441 -19.57 3.93 -58.92
CA SER A 441 -18.76 4.49 -60.01
C SER A 441 -19.16 3.91 -61.37
N SER A 442 -18.75 4.57 -62.46
CA SER A 442 -18.77 3.96 -63.79
C SER A 442 -17.49 3.15 -64.00
N THR A 443 -17.60 1.96 -64.60
CA THR A 443 -16.47 1.08 -64.89
C THR A 443 -16.06 1.14 -66.36
N GLY A 444 -14.78 0.92 -66.66
CA GLY A 444 -14.19 0.94 -68.00
C GLY A 444 -13.34 -0.30 -68.32
N ARG A 445 -13.20 -0.63 -69.60
CA ARG A 445 -12.32 -1.70 -70.09
C ARG A 445 -11.83 -1.43 -71.52
N VAL A 446 -10.60 -1.79 -71.82
CA VAL A 446 -10.05 -1.80 -73.20
C VAL A 446 -9.43 -3.16 -73.50
N VAL A 447 -9.88 -3.81 -74.58
CA VAL A 447 -9.36 -5.10 -75.03
C VAL A 447 -9.00 -5.10 -76.52
N ALA A 448 -7.92 -5.81 -76.86
CA ALA A 448 -7.48 -6.08 -78.22
C ALA A 448 -7.58 -7.59 -78.50
N GLY A 449 -7.80 -7.99 -79.75
CA GLY A 449 -8.04 -9.39 -80.05
C GLY A 449 -8.14 -9.75 -81.52
N ILE A 450 -8.49 -11.02 -81.75
CA ILE A 450 -8.56 -11.62 -83.09
C ILE A 450 -9.94 -12.24 -83.32
N ARG A 451 -10.52 -11.90 -84.47
CA ARG A 451 -11.74 -12.47 -85.05
C ARG A 451 -11.36 -13.52 -86.10
N PHE A 452 -11.90 -14.74 -86.03
CA PHE A 452 -11.79 -15.72 -87.13
C PHE A 452 -13.14 -16.30 -87.60
N GLY A 453 -13.30 -16.46 -88.91
CA GLY A 453 -14.51 -16.98 -89.55
C GLY A 453 -15.07 -16.07 -90.66
N ASN A 454 -16.25 -16.41 -91.16
CA ASN A 454 -16.84 -15.73 -92.32
C ASN A 454 -17.61 -14.47 -91.88
N PHE A 455 -16.92 -13.34 -91.79
CA PHE A 455 -17.53 -12.09 -91.30
C PHE A 455 -18.28 -11.32 -92.39
N LEU A 456 -19.54 -11.03 -92.09
CA LEU A 456 -20.40 -10.24 -92.95
C LEU A 456 -20.04 -8.76 -92.85
N SER A 457 -19.33 -8.24 -93.85
CA SER A 457 -18.98 -6.81 -93.90
C SER A 457 -20.23 -5.94 -94.03
N PRO A 458 -20.38 -4.85 -93.24
CA PRO A 458 -21.53 -3.95 -93.31
C PRO A 458 -21.76 -3.30 -94.69
N ARG A 459 -20.77 -3.34 -95.60
CA ARG A 459 -20.95 -2.93 -97.00
C ARG A 459 -22.06 -3.70 -97.72
N ARG A 460 -22.23 -4.98 -97.40
CA ARG A 460 -23.12 -5.89 -98.14
C ARG A 460 -24.53 -5.99 -97.55
N PHE A 461 -24.83 -5.32 -96.43
CA PHE A 461 -26.13 -5.44 -95.76
C PHE A 461 -27.31 -5.00 -96.64
N GLY A 462 -27.12 -4.01 -97.52
CA GLY A 462 -28.10 -3.61 -98.53
C GLY A 462 -28.18 -4.52 -99.77
N GLU A 463 -27.11 -5.26 -100.11
CA GLU A 463 -27.09 -6.23 -101.22
C GLU A 463 -27.83 -7.53 -100.86
N ILE A 464 -27.68 -7.97 -99.62
CA ILE A 464 -28.22 -9.22 -99.10
C ILE A 464 -29.72 -9.05 -98.88
N LYS A 465 -30.53 -10.05 -99.29
CA LYS A 465 -32.00 -10.03 -99.12
C LYS A 465 -32.47 -10.66 -97.81
N HIS A 466 -31.86 -11.78 -97.40
CA HIS A 466 -32.15 -12.46 -96.13
C HIS A 466 -31.69 -11.66 -94.89
N PRO A 467 -32.13 -12.01 -93.66
CA PRO A 467 -31.65 -11.34 -92.45
C PRO A 467 -30.14 -11.42 -92.26
N VAL A 468 -29.57 -10.44 -91.56
CA VAL A 468 -28.16 -10.40 -91.18
C VAL A 468 -28.03 -10.53 -89.65
N PRO A 469 -26.89 -11.00 -89.10
CA PRO A 469 -26.73 -11.14 -87.66
C PRO A 469 -27.00 -9.81 -86.94
N ALA A 470 -28.07 -9.74 -86.15
CA ALA A 470 -28.40 -8.57 -85.33
C ALA A 470 -27.37 -8.41 -84.21
N ASP A 471 -27.42 -7.28 -83.50
CA ASP A 471 -26.51 -6.98 -82.39
C ASP A 471 -27.27 -7.09 -81.06
N ILE A 472 -26.88 -8.04 -80.22
CA ILE A 472 -27.62 -8.42 -79.00
C ILE A 472 -27.06 -7.66 -77.79
N PRO A 473 -27.88 -6.90 -77.03
CA PRO A 473 -27.39 -6.14 -75.88
C PRO A 473 -27.01 -7.08 -74.72
N ARG A 474 -25.75 -6.98 -74.26
CA ARG A 474 -25.25 -7.75 -73.10
C ARG A 474 -26.16 -7.60 -71.88
N VAL A 475 -26.39 -8.70 -71.16
CA VAL A 475 -27.10 -8.69 -69.88
C VAL A 475 -26.26 -7.91 -68.88
N ARG A 476 -26.84 -6.83 -68.36
CA ARG A 476 -26.23 -5.96 -67.34
C ARG A 476 -26.89 -6.20 -65.99
N PHE A 477 -26.12 -6.00 -64.92
CA PHE A 477 -26.59 -6.31 -63.58
C PHE A 477 -25.92 -5.45 -62.51
N GLU A 478 -26.63 -5.23 -61.42
CA GLU A 478 -26.17 -4.54 -60.20
C GLU A 478 -26.11 -5.53 -59.03
N LEU A 479 -25.39 -5.18 -57.96
CA LEU A 479 -25.42 -5.93 -56.71
C LEU A 479 -26.39 -5.27 -55.71
N VAL A 480 -27.18 -6.08 -55.02
CA VAL A 480 -28.22 -5.62 -54.08
C VAL A 480 -28.10 -6.43 -52.79
N THR A 481 -28.01 -5.73 -51.66
CA THR A 481 -28.09 -6.35 -50.32
C THR A 481 -29.47 -6.11 -49.74
N GLU A 482 -30.15 -7.17 -49.30
CA GLU A 482 -31.47 -7.10 -48.67
C GLU A 482 -31.42 -7.82 -47.31
N ARG A 483 -31.76 -7.11 -46.24
CA ARG A 483 -31.94 -7.67 -44.90
C ARG A 483 -33.38 -8.12 -44.72
N VAL A 484 -33.56 -9.34 -44.24
CA VAL A 484 -34.86 -9.99 -44.04
C VAL A 484 -34.95 -10.41 -42.57
N ARG A 485 -35.96 -9.90 -41.87
CA ARG A 485 -36.35 -10.41 -40.55
C ARG A 485 -37.30 -11.61 -40.72
N THR A 486 -37.08 -12.67 -39.96
CA THR A 486 -37.74 -13.98 -40.10
C THR A 486 -38.15 -14.57 -38.75
N GLY A 487 -38.92 -13.81 -37.97
CA GLY A 487 -39.39 -14.17 -36.65
C GLY A 487 -39.78 -12.93 -35.86
N ASN A 488 -39.84 -13.06 -34.53
CA ASN A 488 -40.02 -11.98 -33.58
C ASN A 488 -38.94 -12.13 -32.49
N ASP A 489 -38.10 -11.11 -32.32
CA ASP A 489 -37.12 -11.02 -31.24
C ASP A 489 -37.83 -10.75 -29.90
N ALA A 490 -37.19 -11.00 -28.76
CA ALA A 490 -37.77 -10.64 -27.46
C ALA A 490 -37.49 -9.16 -27.14
N PRO A 491 -38.43 -8.44 -26.50
CA PRO A 491 -38.25 -7.03 -26.17
C PRO A 491 -37.15 -6.84 -25.12
N VAL A 492 -36.44 -5.72 -25.20
CA VAL A 492 -35.34 -5.36 -24.30
C VAL A 492 -35.90 -4.52 -23.15
N ALA A 493 -35.87 -5.08 -21.93
CA ALA A 493 -36.09 -4.30 -20.72
C ALA A 493 -34.84 -3.47 -20.40
N ASN A 494 -35.06 -2.25 -19.91
CA ASN A 494 -34.05 -1.39 -19.30
C ASN A 494 -34.73 -0.72 -18.09
N ALA A 495 -34.25 -0.99 -16.88
CA ALA A 495 -34.82 -0.51 -15.62
C ALA A 495 -34.20 0.82 -15.12
N GLY A 496 -33.26 1.38 -15.88
CA GLY A 496 -32.44 2.51 -15.46
C GLY A 496 -31.30 2.11 -14.52
N PRO A 497 -30.38 3.05 -14.20
CA PRO A 497 -29.23 2.80 -13.34
C PRO A 497 -29.60 2.70 -11.86
N ASP A 498 -28.81 1.96 -11.08
CA ASP A 498 -28.94 1.86 -9.62
C ASP A 498 -28.91 3.25 -8.94
N LEU A 499 -29.92 3.51 -8.11
CA LEU A 499 -30.11 4.77 -7.38
C LEU A 499 -29.47 4.69 -5.99
N ILE A 500 -28.15 4.77 -5.95
CA ILE A 500 -27.35 4.64 -4.72
C ILE A 500 -27.13 5.99 -4.04
N GLY A 501 -27.44 6.07 -2.74
CA GLY A 501 -27.24 7.26 -1.92
C GLY A 501 -28.24 8.38 -2.20
N VAL A 502 -29.45 8.05 -2.65
CA VAL A 502 -30.55 9.00 -2.85
C VAL A 502 -31.20 9.42 -1.51
N PRO A 503 -31.81 10.61 -1.40
CA PRO A 503 -32.60 10.96 -0.21
C PRO A 503 -33.80 10.03 -0.03
N ALA A 504 -34.30 9.89 1.20
CA ALA A 504 -35.60 9.28 1.47
C ALA A 504 -36.74 10.20 0.99
N GLY A 505 -37.90 9.62 0.68
CA GLY A 505 -39.03 10.31 0.05
C GLY A 505 -39.52 9.59 -1.20
N GLU A 506 -40.15 10.31 -2.13
CA GLU A 506 -40.61 9.74 -3.41
C GLU A 506 -39.43 9.47 -4.35
N ILE A 507 -39.31 8.22 -4.81
CA ILE A 507 -38.31 7.76 -5.77
C ILE A 507 -39.01 7.39 -7.08
N ARG A 508 -38.41 7.78 -8.21
CA ARG A 508 -38.82 7.42 -9.57
C ARG A 508 -37.94 6.30 -10.12
N LEU A 509 -38.58 5.25 -10.60
CA LEU A 509 -37.99 4.20 -11.44
C LEU A 509 -38.36 4.51 -12.88
N ASP A 510 -37.38 4.49 -13.81
CA ASP A 510 -37.61 4.92 -15.18
C ASP A 510 -37.15 3.88 -16.19
N GLY A 511 -38.13 3.22 -16.79
CA GLY A 511 -37.95 2.16 -17.76
C GLY A 511 -38.18 2.60 -19.21
N SER A 512 -38.32 3.91 -19.47
CA SER A 512 -38.69 4.44 -20.79
C SER A 512 -37.64 4.20 -21.90
N ALA A 513 -36.46 3.70 -21.54
CA ALA A 513 -35.41 3.24 -22.46
C ALA A 513 -35.57 1.77 -22.89
N SER A 514 -36.60 1.06 -22.40
CA SER A 514 -36.98 -0.26 -22.91
C SER A 514 -37.59 -0.14 -24.31
N TYR A 515 -37.30 -1.11 -25.19
CA TYR A 515 -37.78 -1.11 -26.57
C TYR A 515 -37.89 -2.54 -27.13
N ASP A 516 -38.61 -2.69 -28.24
CA ASP A 516 -38.65 -3.94 -28.98
C ASP A 516 -37.74 -3.89 -30.23
N PRO A 517 -36.91 -4.91 -30.52
CA PRO A 517 -36.00 -4.91 -31.67
C PRO A 517 -36.66 -4.97 -33.07
N ASP A 518 -37.90 -5.46 -33.16
CA ASP A 518 -38.72 -5.47 -34.39
C ASP A 518 -39.59 -4.21 -34.50
N GLY A 519 -39.74 -3.47 -33.40
CA GLY A 519 -40.51 -2.21 -33.30
C GLY A 519 -41.92 -2.40 -32.74
N ASP A 520 -42.18 -3.55 -32.13
CA ASP A 520 -43.49 -3.93 -31.61
C ASP A 520 -43.89 -3.11 -30.36
N PRO A 521 -45.18 -2.85 -30.10
CA PRO A 521 -45.62 -2.16 -28.89
C PRO A 521 -45.38 -2.99 -27.63
N ILE A 522 -44.62 -2.44 -26.68
CA ILE A 522 -44.34 -3.09 -25.39
C ILE A 522 -45.26 -2.61 -24.26
N THR A 523 -45.59 -3.55 -23.37
CA THR A 523 -46.24 -3.32 -22.08
C THR A 523 -45.22 -3.44 -20.95
N PHE A 524 -45.44 -2.74 -19.84
CA PHE A 524 -44.51 -2.65 -18.71
C PHE A 524 -45.11 -3.27 -17.45
N GLN A 525 -44.29 -3.93 -16.63
CA GLN A 525 -44.67 -4.38 -15.28
C GLN A 525 -43.47 -4.32 -14.34
N TRP A 526 -43.53 -3.39 -13.39
CA TRP A 526 -42.63 -3.29 -12.24
C TRP A 526 -43.08 -4.20 -11.11
N THR A 527 -42.13 -4.90 -10.49
CA THR A 527 -42.36 -5.77 -9.33
C THR A 527 -41.24 -5.56 -8.32
N GLN A 528 -41.56 -5.34 -7.05
CA GLN A 528 -40.55 -5.33 -6.00
C GLN A 528 -40.03 -6.77 -5.76
N VAL A 529 -38.70 -6.92 -5.71
CA VAL A 529 -38.02 -8.21 -5.50
C VAL A 529 -37.12 -8.23 -4.25
N ALA A 530 -36.81 -7.08 -3.66
CA ALA A 530 -36.05 -6.98 -2.41
C ALA A 530 -36.38 -5.72 -1.60
N GLY A 531 -36.04 -5.72 -0.30
CA GLY A 531 -36.24 -4.61 0.63
C GLY A 531 -37.58 -4.65 1.39
N PRO A 532 -37.84 -3.68 2.29
CA PRO A 532 -39.12 -3.53 2.96
C PRO A 532 -40.26 -3.30 1.95
N PRO A 533 -41.46 -3.86 2.13
CA PRO A 533 -42.53 -3.77 1.14
C PRO A 533 -43.01 -2.32 0.92
N VAL A 534 -43.18 -1.92 -0.35
CA VAL A 534 -43.65 -0.58 -0.74
C VAL A 534 -44.80 -0.64 -1.74
N ASN A 535 -45.64 0.40 -1.74
CA ASN A 535 -46.68 0.58 -2.76
C ASN A 535 -46.08 1.28 -3.99
N LEU A 536 -45.99 0.56 -5.11
CA LEU A 536 -45.61 1.12 -6.41
C LEU A 536 -46.81 1.78 -7.08
N GLN A 537 -46.70 3.08 -7.36
CA GLN A 537 -47.59 3.81 -8.27
C GLN A 537 -47.06 3.68 -9.71
N GLY A 538 -47.96 3.64 -10.71
CA GLY A 538 -47.55 3.53 -12.12
C GLY A 538 -46.87 2.21 -12.49
N ALA A 539 -47.02 1.16 -11.67
CA ALA A 539 -46.29 -0.12 -11.81
C ALA A 539 -46.48 -0.82 -13.17
N ASN A 540 -47.59 -0.59 -13.86
CA ASN A 540 -47.88 -1.13 -15.20
C ASN A 540 -47.49 -0.17 -16.35
N THR A 541 -46.61 0.80 -16.09
CA THR A 541 -46.19 1.83 -17.05
C THR A 541 -44.68 1.97 -17.11
N ALA A 542 -44.16 2.72 -18.09
CA ALA A 542 -42.73 2.96 -18.24
C ALA A 542 -42.09 3.63 -17.02
N VAL A 543 -42.84 4.41 -16.23
CA VAL A 543 -42.33 5.15 -15.07
C VAL A 543 -43.15 4.80 -13.84
N ALA A 544 -42.51 4.16 -12.86
CA ALA A 544 -43.12 3.86 -11.57
C ALA A 544 -42.54 4.75 -10.47
N THR A 545 -43.33 5.02 -9.42
CA THR A 545 -42.83 5.71 -8.21
C THR A 545 -43.20 4.96 -6.94
N PHE A 546 -42.41 5.16 -5.88
CA PHE A 546 -42.71 4.66 -4.53
C PHE A 546 -42.11 5.58 -3.47
N VAL A 547 -42.55 5.46 -2.22
CA VAL A 547 -41.98 6.20 -1.08
C VAL A 547 -40.94 5.33 -0.36
N ALA A 548 -39.69 5.77 -0.37
CA ALA A 548 -38.57 5.10 0.27
C ALA A 548 -38.29 5.69 1.67
N ALA A 549 -38.08 4.81 2.66
CA ALA A 549 -37.60 5.19 3.99
C ALA A 549 -36.07 5.40 4.00
N ALA A 550 -35.53 6.09 5.00
CA ALA A 550 -34.09 6.36 5.12
C ALA A 550 -33.28 5.13 5.54
N GLY A 551 -32.05 5.01 5.04
CA GLY A 551 -31.13 3.90 5.34
C GLY A 551 -31.64 2.53 4.91
N GLN A 552 -32.44 2.46 3.84
CA GLN A 552 -33.04 1.22 3.33
C GLN A 552 -32.56 0.91 1.91
N VAL A 553 -32.52 -0.39 1.59
CA VAL A 553 -32.23 -0.89 0.25
C VAL A 553 -33.44 -1.61 -0.30
N TYR A 554 -33.85 -1.24 -1.50
CA TYR A 554 -34.97 -1.80 -2.24
C TYR A 554 -34.46 -2.34 -3.58
N GLY A 555 -35.02 -3.45 -4.06
CA GLY A 555 -34.74 -3.98 -5.38
C GLY A 555 -36.03 -4.14 -6.16
N PHE A 556 -36.04 -3.67 -7.42
CA PHE A 556 -37.19 -3.74 -8.32
C PHE A 556 -36.79 -4.42 -9.61
N ARG A 557 -37.70 -5.24 -10.15
CA ARG A 557 -37.60 -5.82 -11.49
C ARG A 557 -38.57 -5.11 -12.42
N LEU A 558 -38.07 -4.64 -13.55
CA LEU A 558 -38.90 -4.35 -14.70
C LEU A 558 -39.06 -5.63 -15.52
N THR A 559 -40.29 -5.93 -15.91
CA THR A 559 -40.61 -6.86 -16.99
C THR A 559 -41.26 -6.07 -18.11
N VAL A 560 -40.81 -6.25 -19.35
CA VAL A 560 -41.55 -5.75 -20.53
C VAL A 560 -42.04 -6.93 -21.37
N THR A 561 -43.22 -6.81 -21.97
CA THR A 561 -43.84 -7.85 -22.82
C THR A 561 -44.30 -7.22 -24.13
N ASP A 562 -43.93 -7.82 -25.26
CA ASP A 562 -44.30 -7.38 -26.62
C ASP A 562 -45.75 -7.78 -26.99
N SER A 563 -46.15 -7.61 -28.26
CA SER A 563 -47.48 -8.02 -28.73
C SER A 563 -47.63 -9.55 -28.92
N HIS A 564 -46.51 -10.26 -29.00
CA HIS A 564 -46.43 -11.72 -29.25
C HIS A 564 -46.32 -12.56 -27.96
N GLY A 565 -46.09 -11.92 -26.81
CA GLY A 565 -45.96 -12.53 -25.48
C GLY A 565 -44.53 -12.84 -25.03
N LEU A 566 -43.49 -12.49 -25.80
CA LEU A 566 -42.11 -12.61 -25.36
C LEU A 566 -41.75 -11.51 -24.35
N LYS A 567 -40.73 -11.76 -23.51
CA LYS A 567 -40.46 -10.91 -22.35
C LYS A 567 -38.99 -10.57 -22.15
N GLY A 568 -38.73 -9.28 -21.99
CA GLY A 568 -37.50 -8.75 -21.41
C GLY A 568 -37.65 -8.61 -19.90
N VAL A 569 -36.56 -8.81 -19.16
CA VAL A 569 -36.48 -8.48 -17.73
C VAL A 569 -35.17 -7.78 -17.42
N ASP A 570 -35.24 -6.75 -16.58
CA ASP A 570 -34.10 -6.03 -16.03
C ASP A 570 -34.38 -5.66 -14.56
N SER A 571 -33.40 -5.20 -13.80
CA SER A 571 -33.58 -4.89 -12.37
C SER A 571 -32.71 -3.74 -11.89
N VAL A 572 -33.28 -2.92 -10.99
CA VAL A 572 -32.67 -1.71 -10.44
C VAL A 572 -32.74 -1.72 -8.91
N THR A 573 -31.64 -1.30 -8.29
CA THR A 573 -31.48 -1.17 -6.84
C THR A 573 -31.65 0.28 -6.44
N VAL A 574 -32.38 0.54 -5.34
CA VAL A 574 -32.48 1.86 -4.73
C VAL A 574 -31.95 1.76 -3.31
N ALA A 575 -30.90 2.51 -2.99
CA ALA A 575 -30.34 2.59 -1.64
C ALA A 575 -30.43 4.03 -1.14
N THR A 576 -31.26 4.28 -0.13
CA THR A 576 -31.42 5.62 0.45
C THR A 576 -30.29 5.92 1.44
N LYS A 577 -29.95 7.21 1.60
CA LYS A 577 -29.05 7.65 2.68
C LYS A 577 -29.67 7.31 4.04
N GLU A 578 -28.86 6.76 4.94
CA GLU A 578 -29.18 6.75 6.36
C GLU A 578 -29.10 8.19 6.91
N ILE A 579 -30.00 8.56 7.82
CA ILE A 579 -29.90 9.81 8.56
C ILE A 579 -28.94 9.55 9.73
N PRO A 580 -27.77 10.22 9.80
CA PRO A 580 -26.78 9.94 10.83
C PRO A 580 -27.32 10.31 12.21
N ARG A 581 -27.01 9.51 13.22
CA ARG A 581 -27.43 9.76 14.61
C ARG A 581 -26.74 11.00 15.17
N VAL A 582 -27.46 11.73 16.03
CA VAL A 582 -26.90 12.89 16.74
C VAL A 582 -25.75 12.47 17.64
N GLN A 583 -24.69 13.27 17.67
CA GLN A 583 -23.55 13.09 18.57
C GLN A 583 -23.26 14.42 19.28
N ILE A 584 -23.19 14.39 20.61
CA ILE A 584 -22.62 15.50 21.38
C ILE A 584 -21.12 15.20 21.48
N LEU A 585 -20.31 15.97 20.76
CA LEU A 585 -18.86 15.81 20.71
C LEU A 585 -18.18 16.46 21.93
N ARG A 586 -18.81 17.51 22.48
CA ARG A 586 -18.32 18.26 23.65
C ARG A 586 -19.47 18.97 24.36
N PHE A 587 -19.44 19.02 25.69
CA PHE A 587 -20.28 19.92 26.50
C PHE A 587 -19.61 20.22 27.84
N ASP A 588 -18.91 21.35 27.92
CA ASP A 588 -18.06 21.73 29.05
C ASP A 588 -18.53 23.05 29.68
N ALA A 589 -18.19 23.26 30.96
CA ALA A 589 -18.34 24.54 31.66
C ALA A 589 -16.95 25.07 32.07
N THR A 590 -16.63 26.31 31.72
CA THR A 590 -15.32 26.92 31.99
C THR A 590 -15.46 28.28 32.68
N PRO A 591 -14.97 28.46 33.92
CA PRO A 591 -14.54 27.41 34.85
C PRO A 591 -15.74 26.57 35.35
N ALA A 592 -15.52 25.29 35.64
CA ALA A 592 -16.57 24.39 36.17
C ALA A 592 -16.89 24.64 37.66
N GLN A 593 -15.97 25.28 38.38
CA GLN A 593 -16.15 25.74 39.76
C GLN A 593 -16.11 27.27 39.80
N ILE A 594 -17.03 27.88 40.54
CA ILE A 594 -17.17 29.33 40.71
C ILE A 594 -17.56 29.69 42.15
N ASN A 595 -17.30 30.92 42.57
CA ASN A 595 -17.97 31.49 43.74
C ASN A 595 -19.39 31.95 43.36
N ARG A 596 -20.27 32.07 44.37
CA ARG A 596 -21.68 32.45 44.21
C ARG A 596 -21.86 33.68 43.30
N GLY A 597 -22.53 33.50 42.15
CA GLY A 597 -22.85 34.58 41.22
C GLY A 597 -21.71 35.03 40.30
N GLN A 598 -20.52 34.40 40.35
CA GLN A 598 -19.51 34.58 39.30
C GLN A 598 -19.98 33.93 37.98
N ALA A 599 -19.29 34.25 36.88
CA ALA A 599 -19.61 33.72 35.55
C ALA A 599 -18.87 32.41 35.26
N SER A 600 -19.59 31.47 34.65
CA SER A 600 -19.05 30.31 33.95
C SER A 600 -19.55 30.32 32.49
N ILE A 601 -18.73 29.84 31.56
CA ILE A 601 -19.09 29.73 30.14
C ILE A 601 -19.37 28.26 29.83
N LEU A 602 -20.64 27.95 29.55
CA LEU A 602 -21.01 26.69 28.90
C LEU A 602 -20.52 26.74 27.45
N SER A 603 -19.96 25.64 26.96
CA SER A 603 -19.50 25.51 25.58
C SER A 603 -19.83 24.11 25.06
N TRP A 604 -20.34 24.01 23.84
CA TRP A 604 -20.75 22.73 23.26
C TRP A 604 -20.34 22.60 21.80
N GLN A 605 -20.20 21.34 21.38
CA GLN A 605 -20.02 20.95 19.98
C GLN A 605 -20.89 19.71 19.73
N VAL A 606 -21.71 19.78 18.67
CA VAL A 606 -22.74 18.78 18.34
C VAL A 606 -22.70 18.50 16.84
N ALA A 607 -22.85 17.24 16.46
CA ALA A 607 -22.96 16.80 15.08
C ALA A 607 -24.34 16.18 14.80
N ASN A 608 -24.81 16.34 13.57
CA ASN A 608 -26.03 15.75 13.01
C ASN A 608 -27.36 16.17 13.68
N ALA A 609 -27.39 17.20 14.51
CA ALA A 609 -28.62 17.72 15.15
C ALA A 609 -29.39 18.70 14.25
N ASP A 610 -30.71 18.54 14.20
CA ASP A 610 -31.64 19.55 13.65
C ASP A 610 -31.94 20.63 14.71
N GLU A 611 -31.95 20.25 15.99
CA GLU A 611 -32.27 21.11 17.13
C GLU A 611 -31.37 20.79 18.33
N VAL A 612 -30.87 21.85 19.01
CA VAL A 612 -30.16 21.75 20.29
C VAL A 612 -30.80 22.69 21.30
N VAL A 613 -31.04 22.19 22.51
CA VAL A 613 -31.67 22.88 23.64
C VAL A 613 -30.83 22.63 24.88
N ILE A 614 -30.62 23.66 25.71
CA ILE A 614 -30.08 23.48 27.06
C ILE A 614 -31.19 23.78 28.07
N GLU A 615 -31.45 22.84 28.98
CA GLU A 615 -32.46 22.99 30.04
C GLU A 615 -32.15 24.23 30.90
N GLY A 616 -33.18 25.05 31.16
CA GLY A 616 -33.03 26.35 31.83
C GLY A 616 -32.55 27.52 30.95
N ILE A 617 -32.13 27.27 29.70
CA ILE A 617 -31.63 28.30 28.77
C ILE A 617 -32.49 28.40 27.50
N GLY A 618 -32.98 27.28 26.97
CA GLY A 618 -33.76 27.19 25.74
C GLY A 618 -32.94 26.72 24.54
N ARG A 619 -33.40 27.05 23.32
CA ARG A 619 -32.71 26.72 22.05
C ARG A 619 -31.39 27.47 21.92
N VAL A 620 -30.38 26.79 21.38
CA VAL A 620 -29.02 27.31 21.17
C VAL A 620 -28.47 26.90 19.79
N GLU A 621 -27.26 27.35 19.44
CA GLU A 621 -26.60 27.01 18.17
C GLU A 621 -26.44 25.49 17.98
N ARG A 622 -26.89 24.97 16.82
CA ARG A 622 -27.05 23.54 16.56
C ARG A 622 -25.76 22.72 16.36
N GLU A 623 -24.63 23.39 16.08
CA GLU A 623 -23.36 22.74 15.70
C GLU A 623 -22.23 23.05 16.68
N THR A 624 -22.05 24.33 17.04
CA THR A 624 -21.07 24.78 18.05
C THR A 624 -21.53 26.12 18.60
N GLY A 625 -21.39 26.32 19.91
CA GLY A 625 -21.76 27.59 20.55
C GLY A 625 -21.24 27.72 21.98
N THR A 626 -21.43 28.91 22.55
CA THR A 626 -21.06 29.23 23.93
C THR A 626 -22.14 30.08 24.61
N ARG A 627 -22.35 29.86 25.91
CA ARG A 627 -23.33 30.61 26.71
C ARG A 627 -22.79 30.89 28.10
N GLN A 628 -22.66 32.17 28.45
CA GLN A 628 -22.36 32.57 29.82
C GLN A 628 -23.57 32.31 30.73
N VAL A 629 -23.29 31.78 31.92
CA VAL A 629 -24.23 31.56 33.02
C VAL A 629 -23.61 32.04 34.34
N SER A 630 -24.44 32.46 35.30
CA SER A 630 -23.99 32.92 36.62
C SER A 630 -24.89 32.37 37.73
N PRO A 631 -24.90 31.05 37.98
CA PRO A 631 -25.78 30.46 38.97
C PRO A 631 -25.37 30.85 40.40
N ALA A 632 -26.38 30.94 41.29
CA ALA A 632 -26.19 31.28 42.70
C ALA A 632 -26.00 30.05 43.61
N GLU A 633 -26.27 28.85 43.09
CA GLU A 633 -26.10 27.55 43.73
C GLU A 633 -25.64 26.53 42.68
N THR A 634 -25.04 25.40 43.10
CA THR A 634 -24.54 24.37 42.17
C THR A 634 -25.63 23.92 41.21
N THR A 635 -25.47 24.21 39.93
CA THR A 635 -26.48 24.02 38.89
C THR A 635 -25.99 23.04 37.84
N ILE A 636 -26.79 22.01 37.58
CA ILE A 636 -26.55 21.06 36.49
C ILE A 636 -27.33 21.54 35.27
N TYR A 637 -26.63 21.73 34.16
CA TYR A 637 -27.22 22.04 32.87
C TYR A 637 -27.29 20.76 32.03
N THR A 638 -28.45 20.46 31.44
CA THR A 638 -28.62 19.36 30.49
C THR A 638 -28.67 19.93 29.08
N LEU A 639 -27.76 19.52 28.20
CA LEU A 639 -27.86 19.74 26.77
C LEU A 639 -28.58 18.55 26.14
N ILE A 640 -29.64 18.84 25.39
CA ILE A 640 -30.44 17.89 24.62
C ILE A 640 -30.24 18.25 23.16
N ALA A 641 -29.74 17.30 22.37
CA ALA A 641 -29.53 17.45 20.94
C ALA A 641 -30.34 16.37 20.19
N ARG A 642 -31.11 16.77 19.19
CA ARG A 642 -31.99 15.85 18.45
C ARG A 642 -32.10 16.12 16.97
N ASN A 643 -32.46 15.08 16.23
CA ASN A 643 -32.83 15.09 14.83
C ASN A 643 -34.02 14.15 14.58
N ALA A 644 -34.45 14.03 13.33
CA ALA A 644 -35.58 13.19 12.93
C ALA A 644 -35.51 11.69 13.33
N VAL A 645 -34.34 11.17 13.76
CA VAL A 645 -34.14 9.74 14.08
C VAL A 645 -33.51 9.47 15.46
N SER A 646 -33.09 10.49 16.20
CA SER A 646 -32.40 10.33 17.48
C SER A 646 -32.42 11.58 18.36
N GLU A 647 -32.53 11.37 19.68
CA GLU A 647 -32.23 12.37 20.72
C GLU A 647 -31.09 11.83 21.59
N VAL A 648 -30.13 12.68 21.95
CA VAL A 648 -29.04 12.40 22.88
C VAL A 648 -28.92 13.52 23.91
N ARG A 649 -28.39 13.19 25.09
CA ARG A 649 -28.28 14.12 26.21
C ARG A 649 -26.88 14.09 26.82
N ALA A 650 -26.39 15.24 27.24
CA ALA A 650 -25.19 15.39 28.05
C ALA A 650 -25.46 16.38 29.19
N THR A 651 -24.78 16.22 30.32
CA THR A 651 -24.90 17.12 31.47
C THR A 651 -23.56 17.71 31.85
N VAL A 652 -23.56 18.96 32.33
CA VAL A 652 -22.39 19.58 32.95
C VAL A 652 -22.81 20.36 34.19
N ALA A 653 -22.03 20.23 35.27
CA ALA A 653 -22.28 20.95 36.51
C ALA A 653 -21.43 22.22 36.57
N VAL A 654 -22.07 23.36 36.86
CA VAL A 654 -21.39 24.55 37.36
C VAL A 654 -21.51 24.51 38.88
N VAL A 655 -20.41 24.12 39.54
CA VAL A 655 -20.34 23.97 41.00
C VAL A 655 -20.11 25.34 41.63
N VAL A 656 -21.00 25.73 42.54
CA VAL A 656 -20.84 26.94 43.34
C VAL A 656 -20.16 26.57 44.64
N GLU A 657 -18.89 26.94 44.78
CA GLU A 657 -18.13 26.70 45.99
C GLU A 657 -18.64 27.56 47.15
N LYS A 658 -18.69 26.93 48.33
CA LYS A 658 -18.87 27.59 49.62
C LYS A 658 -17.56 27.42 50.39
N PRO A 659 -16.99 28.50 50.97
CA PRO A 659 -15.69 28.42 51.62
C PRO A 659 -15.72 27.51 52.86
N LEU A 660 -14.58 26.86 53.12
CA LEU A 660 -14.32 26.21 54.40
C LEU A 660 -14.24 27.24 55.55
N PRO A 661 -14.48 26.83 56.80
CA PRO A 661 -14.25 27.68 57.96
C PRO A 661 -12.78 28.06 58.09
N SER A 662 -12.48 29.25 58.61
CA SER A 662 -11.13 29.74 58.88
C SER A 662 -11.04 30.39 60.27
N PHE A 663 -9.88 30.29 60.92
CA PHE A 663 -9.57 31.07 62.12
C PHE A 663 -8.89 32.38 61.70
N VAL A 664 -9.52 33.51 62.05
CA VAL A 664 -8.93 34.85 61.97
C VAL A 664 -8.00 35.09 63.17
N ARG A 665 -8.38 34.54 64.33
CA ARG A 665 -7.60 34.56 65.56
C ARG A 665 -7.71 33.23 66.31
N CYS A 666 -6.62 32.80 66.96
CA CYS A 666 -6.56 31.61 67.80
C CYS A 666 -5.29 31.65 68.67
N ASP A 667 -5.39 32.05 69.93
CA ASP A 667 -4.24 32.19 70.85
C ASP A 667 -4.64 32.10 72.33
N ALA A 668 -3.65 32.01 73.22
CA ALA A 668 -3.83 32.10 74.67
C ALA A 668 -3.05 33.28 75.28
N THR A 669 -3.70 34.00 76.19
CA THR A 669 -3.11 35.13 76.92
C THR A 669 -3.33 34.98 78.43
N PRO A 670 -2.26 34.88 79.25
CA PRO A 670 -0.88 34.55 78.87
C PRO A 670 -0.77 33.08 78.40
N ALA A 671 0.24 32.77 77.57
CA ALA A 671 0.51 31.39 77.11
C ALA A 671 1.31 30.54 78.12
N THR A 672 1.81 31.16 79.20
CA THR A 672 2.52 30.50 80.30
C THR A 672 2.00 31.04 81.63
N ILE A 673 1.79 30.14 82.59
CA ILE A 673 1.28 30.42 83.94
C ILE A 673 2.07 29.62 84.99
N THR A 674 1.88 29.94 86.28
CA THR A 674 2.25 29.05 87.39
C THR A 674 1.05 28.19 87.81
N GLU A 675 1.32 27.11 88.55
CA GLU A 675 0.31 26.12 88.93
C GLU A 675 -0.88 26.73 89.71
N GLY A 676 -2.07 26.70 89.10
CA GLY A 676 -3.32 27.25 89.67
C GLY A 676 -3.69 28.66 89.20
N GLU A 677 -2.83 29.35 88.45
CA GLU A 677 -3.20 30.59 87.75
C GLU A 677 -4.11 30.31 86.54
N SER A 678 -4.55 31.35 85.83
CA SER A 678 -5.55 31.24 84.75
C SER A 678 -5.14 31.98 83.48
N ALA A 679 -5.41 31.36 82.34
CA ALA A 679 -5.19 31.91 80.99
C ALA A 679 -6.50 32.03 80.22
N ARG A 680 -6.59 33.02 79.33
CA ARG A 680 -7.72 33.15 78.38
C ARG A 680 -7.32 32.61 77.02
N ILE A 681 -8.04 31.60 76.54
CA ILE A 681 -8.03 31.20 75.13
C ILE A 681 -8.95 32.18 74.39
N VAL A 682 -8.50 32.72 73.25
CA VAL A 682 -9.22 33.72 72.45
C VAL A 682 -9.27 33.26 71.00
N TRP A 683 -10.43 33.36 70.35
CA TRP A 683 -10.60 32.98 68.95
C TRP A 683 -11.60 33.86 68.20
N GLU A 684 -11.43 33.91 66.89
CA GLU A 684 -12.32 34.55 65.93
C GLU A 684 -12.36 33.68 64.68
N THR A 685 -13.56 33.38 64.17
CA THR A 685 -13.72 32.54 62.97
C THR A 685 -14.53 33.21 61.88
N GLN A 686 -14.22 32.87 60.64
CA GLN A 686 -14.96 33.26 59.45
C GLN A 686 -15.48 32.00 58.75
N ASN A 687 -16.67 32.10 58.13
CA ASN A 687 -17.36 31.01 57.42
C ASN A 687 -17.72 29.78 58.27
N ALA A 688 -17.50 29.78 59.59
CA ALA A 688 -17.93 28.71 60.49
C ALA A 688 -19.42 28.83 60.86
N GLU A 689 -20.11 27.70 60.93
CA GLU A 689 -21.49 27.58 61.41
C GLU A 689 -21.52 27.07 62.86
N GLN A 690 -20.46 26.38 63.30
CA GLN A 690 -20.25 25.93 64.68
C GLN A 690 -18.76 26.02 65.04
N VAL A 691 -18.45 26.36 66.30
CA VAL A 691 -17.12 26.20 66.89
C VAL A 691 -17.23 25.35 68.15
N THR A 692 -16.22 24.52 68.40
CA THR A 692 -16.10 23.68 69.59
C THR A 692 -14.70 23.80 70.21
N LEU A 693 -14.61 23.61 71.52
CA LEU A 693 -13.39 23.69 72.32
C LEU A 693 -13.25 22.43 73.19
N SER A 694 -12.16 21.69 73.05
CA SER A 694 -11.94 20.41 73.74
C SER A 694 -12.08 20.53 75.26
N GLY A 695 -12.91 19.68 75.87
CA GLY A 695 -13.18 19.68 77.31
C GLY A 695 -14.25 20.69 77.76
N ILE A 696 -14.71 21.59 76.88
CA ILE A 696 -15.75 22.60 77.17
C ILE A 696 -16.98 22.43 76.28
N GLY A 697 -16.83 21.92 75.05
CA GLY A 697 -17.95 21.65 74.14
C GLY A 697 -18.16 22.75 73.10
N ALA A 698 -19.42 23.04 72.74
CA ALA A 698 -19.73 24.07 71.76
C ALA A 698 -19.53 25.49 72.34
N VAL A 699 -18.96 26.38 71.52
CA VAL A 699 -18.65 27.77 71.89
C VAL A 699 -19.08 28.73 70.76
N ALA A 700 -19.17 30.03 71.06
CA ALA A 700 -19.52 31.05 70.07
C ALA A 700 -18.50 31.12 68.91
N LEU A 701 -18.93 31.58 67.73
CA LEU A 701 -18.06 31.66 66.54
C LEU A 701 -16.82 32.56 66.74
N THR A 702 -16.98 33.60 67.57
CA THR A 702 -15.91 34.49 68.02
C THR A 702 -16.10 34.70 69.52
N GLY A 703 -15.01 34.64 70.30
CA GLY A 703 -15.10 34.73 71.75
C GLY A 703 -13.78 34.46 72.49
N TRP A 704 -13.92 34.26 73.79
CA TRP A 704 -12.82 33.84 74.66
C TRP A 704 -13.35 32.94 75.77
N GLN A 705 -12.48 32.10 76.32
CA GLN A 705 -12.76 31.19 77.43
C GLN A 705 -11.63 31.23 78.45
N LEU A 706 -11.96 31.33 79.73
CA LEU A 706 -10.98 31.20 80.82
C LEU A 706 -10.73 29.73 81.13
N VAL A 707 -9.46 29.36 81.31
CA VAL A 707 -9.04 28.02 81.75
C VAL A 707 -7.90 28.14 82.77
N SER A 708 -7.82 27.19 83.70
CA SER A 708 -6.88 27.22 84.84
C SER A 708 -6.15 25.88 85.00
N PRO A 709 -5.38 25.42 83.99
CA PRO A 709 -4.75 24.11 84.03
C PRO A 709 -3.62 24.05 85.07
N THR A 710 -3.51 22.93 85.79
CA THR A 710 -2.45 22.68 86.79
C THR A 710 -1.21 21.99 86.20
N THR A 711 -1.29 21.50 84.97
CA THR A 711 -0.19 20.96 84.17
C THR A 711 -0.27 21.50 82.74
N THR A 712 0.84 21.52 81.99
CA THR A 712 0.84 21.98 80.60
C THR A 712 -0.25 21.25 79.79
N THR A 713 -1.19 22.02 79.24
CA THR A 713 -2.41 21.49 78.61
C THR A 713 -2.62 22.14 77.25
N THR A 714 -2.88 21.30 76.23
CA THR A 714 -3.26 21.73 74.88
C THR A 714 -4.76 21.58 74.71
N TYR A 715 -5.41 22.68 74.33
CA TYR A 715 -6.82 22.73 73.97
C TYR A 715 -6.96 22.78 72.44
N MET A 716 -7.89 22.01 71.90
CA MET A 716 -8.22 21.99 70.48
C MET A 716 -9.48 22.82 70.24
N LEU A 717 -9.35 23.91 69.49
CA LEU A 717 -10.49 24.59 68.87
C LEU A 717 -10.78 23.92 67.52
N THR A 718 -12.04 23.60 67.24
CA THR A 718 -12.48 23.05 65.95
C THR A 718 -13.67 23.86 65.44
N ALA A 719 -13.52 24.47 64.26
CA ALA A 719 -14.52 25.26 63.56
C ALA A 719 -15.07 24.46 62.36
N THR A 720 -16.39 24.42 62.20
CA THR A 720 -17.09 23.54 61.25
C THR A 720 -18.16 24.29 60.49
N ASN A 721 -18.35 23.95 59.21
CA ASN A 721 -19.56 24.25 58.44
C ASN A 721 -19.97 23.03 57.59
N ALA A 722 -21.07 23.12 56.85
CA ALA A 722 -21.60 22.05 56.01
C ALA A 722 -20.61 21.48 54.96
N ASN A 723 -19.48 22.15 54.68
CA ASN A 723 -18.47 21.72 53.72
C ASN A 723 -17.24 21.06 54.39
N GLY A 724 -17.09 21.15 55.71
CA GLY A 724 -15.98 20.54 56.44
C GLY A 724 -15.61 21.26 57.75
N SER A 725 -14.56 20.77 58.41
CA SER A 725 -14.03 21.32 59.66
C SER A 725 -12.53 21.59 59.58
N ILE A 726 -12.08 22.61 60.31
CA ILE A 726 -10.67 22.90 60.56
C ILE A 726 -10.40 23.02 62.06
N SER A 727 -9.15 22.82 62.49
CA SER A 727 -8.80 22.84 63.90
C SER A 727 -7.52 23.65 64.19
N CYS A 728 -7.50 24.34 65.33
CA CYS A 728 -6.37 25.13 65.82
C CYS A 728 -5.99 24.72 67.26
N PRO A 729 -4.74 24.30 67.53
CA PRO A 729 -4.29 23.90 68.85
C PRO A 729 -3.73 25.08 69.66
N VAL A 730 -4.21 25.27 70.88
CA VAL A 730 -3.77 26.30 71.81
C VAL A 730 -3.19 25.64 73.06
N THR A 731 -1.88 25.77 73.27
CA THR A 731 -1.17 25.17 74.41
C THR A 731 -0.85 26.22 75.47
N ILE A 732 -1.22 25.93 76.72
CA ILE A 732 -0.87 26.73 77.90
C ILE A 732 0.18 25.96 78.70
N GLN A 733 1.33 26.59 78.92
CA GLN A 733 2.43 26.03 79.69
C GLN A 733 2.26 26.31 81.18
N VAL A 734 2.49 25.32 82.03
CA VAL A 734 2.35 25.47 83.49
C VAL A 734 3.69 25.20 84.17
N SER A 735 4.12 26.13 85.03
CA SER A 735 5.43 26.13 85.68
C SER A 735 5.36 26.07 87.21
N ARG A 736 6.40 25.49 87.83
CA ARG A 736 6.58 25.40 89.29
C ARG A 736 7.76 26.25 89.74
N GLY A 737 7.65 26.89 90.90
CA GLY A 737 8.67 27.77 91.47
C GLY A 737 9.93 27.05 91.93
N ALA A 738 11.03 27.80 92.12
CA ALA A 738 12.36 27.26 92.38
C ALA A 738 12.83 27.42 93.84
N VAL A 739 13.52 26.39 94.33
CA VAL A 739 14.21 26.35 95.64
C VAL A 739 15.48 27.24 95.65
N PRO A 740 16.07 27.55 96.82
CA PRO A 740 17.32 28.32 96.89
C PRO A 740 18.51 27.58 96.28
N ARG A 741 19.61 28.29 96.07
CA ARG A 741 20.86 27.76 95.53
C ARG A 741 22.02 28.09 96.45
N ILE A 742 22.73 27.08 96.95
CA ILE A 742 24.02 27.27 97.62
C ILE A 742 25.08 27.27 96.51
N LEU A 743 25.83 28.37 96.39
CA LEU A 743 26.85 28.56 95.35
C LEU A 743 28.25 28.14 95.84
N ASN A 744 28.50 28.24 97.14
CA ASN A 744 29.72 27.77 97.80
C ASN A 744 29.42 27.40 99.26
N PHE A 745 30.00 26.31 99.75
CA PHE A 745 30.26 26.12 101.17
C PHE A 745 31.53 25.27 101.34
N THR A 746 32.56 25.84 101.96
CA THR A 746 33.93 25.28 102.00
C THR A 746 34.61 25.52 103.36
N ALA A 747 35.67 24.76 103.65
CA ALA A 747 36.54 24.89 104.81
C ALA A 747 38.01 24.86 104.37
N SER A 748 38.89 25.64 105.01
CA SER A 748 40.32 25.66 104.69
C SER A 748 41.20 25.98 105.91
N PRO A 749 42.21 25.15 106.25
CA PRO A 749 42.51 23.83 105.67
C PRO A 749 41.44 22.77 106.03
N LEU A 750 41.30 21.74 105.18
CA LEU A 750 40.27 20.70 105.34
C LEU A 750 40.72 19.52 106.22
N GLU A 751 42.02 19.40 106.48
CA GLU A 751 42.59 18.46 107.46
C GLU A 751 43.49 19.22 108.43
N VAL A 752 43.38 18.91 109.72
CA VAL A 752 44.06 19.61 110.81
C VAL A 752 44.56 18.66 111.89
N LEU A 753 45.55 19.10 112.68
CA LEU A 753 45.86 18.46 113.96
C LEU A 753 44.86 18.91 115.04
N ALA A 754 44.58 18.06 116.01
CA ALA A 754 43.55 18.31 117.03
C ALA A 754 43.71 19.68 117.73
N GLY A 755 42.63 20.48 117.68
CA GLY A 755 42.57 21.82 118.30
C GLY A 755 43.17 22.96 117.45
N THR A 756 43.69 22.69 116.25
CA THR A 756 44.19 23.74 115.34
C THR A 756 43.07 24.32 114.44
N PRO A 757 43.15 25.61 114.04
CA PRO A 757 42.03 26.31 113.39
C PRO A 757 41.86 26.01 111.90
N THR A 758 40.62 26.20 111.44
CA THR A 758 40.24 26.25 110.02
C THR A 758 39.10 27.23 109.82
N THR A 759 38.98 27.80 108.62
CA THR A 759 37.97 28.82 108.30
C THR A 759 36.93 28.27 107.34
N LEU A 760 35.65 28.34 107.74
CA LEU A 760 34.49 28.08 106.90
C LEU A 760 34.14 29.32 106.05
N SER A 761 33.63 29.11 104.84
CA SER A 761 33.20 30.17 103.91
C SER A 761 31.98 29.74 103.10
N TRP A 762 30.99 30.62 102.89
CA TRP A 762 29.75 30.31 102.16
C TRP A 762 29.27 31.41 101.21
N GLN A 763 28.48 30.99 100.22
CA GLN A 763 27.71 31.87 99.33
C GLN A 763 26.36 31.23 98.95
N VAL A 764 25.27 32.00 98.98
CA VAL A 764 23.88 31.55 98.79
C VAL A 764 23.08 32.54 97.94
N GLU A 765 22.13 32.02 97.16
CA GLU A 765 21.19 32.77 96.32
C GLU A 765 19.74 32.27 96.54
N GLY A 766 18.78 33.20 96.54
CA GLY A 766 17.34 32.86 96.55
C GLY A 766 16.80 32.29 97.87
N ALA A 767 17.51 32.44 98.99
CA ALA A 767 17.09 31.99 100.31
C ALA A 767 16.45 33.11 101.15
N ASP A 768 15.41 32.77 101.91
CA ASP A 768 14.77 33.63 102.92
C ASP A 768 15.45 33.46 104.30
N ALA A 769 16.14 32.33 104.55
CA ALA A 769 16.93 32.08 105.75
C ALA A 769 18.12 31.14 105.48
N VAL A 770 19.24 31.36 106.18
CA VAL A 770 20.48 30.54 106.08
C VAL A 770 21.08 30.27 107.47
N GLU A 771 21.46 29.02 107.75
CA GLU A 771 21.97 28.54 109.04
C GLU A 771 23.12 27.52 108.86
N ILE A 772 24.08 27.47 109.78
CA ILE A 772 25.18 26.49 109.83
C ILE A 772 25.16 25.71 111.16
N SER A 773 25.18 24.37 111.08
CA SER A 773 25.20 23.50 112.26
C SER A 773 26.41 23.77 113.16
N GLY A 774 26.19 24.03 114.44
CA GLY A 774 27.25 24.37 115.41
C GLY A 774 27.66 25.84 115.45
N ILE A 775 27.10 26.69 114.58
CA ILE A 775 27.32 28.14 114.56
C ILE A 775 26.01 28.93 114.74
N GLY A 776 24.92 28.48 114.10
CA GLY A 776 23.60 29.11 114.16
C GLY A 776 23.20 29.81 112.86
N ALA A 777 22.35 30.83 112.95
CA ALA A 777 21.95 31.63 111.79
C ALA A 777 23.13 32.48 111.27
N VAL A 778 23.22 32.64 109.95
CA VAL A 778 24.33 33.32 109.27
C VAL A 778 23.84 34.24 108.15
N ASP A 779 24.76 35.00 107.52
CA ASP A 779 24.40 35.90 106.42
C ASP A 779 23.72 35.15 105.26
N LEU A 780 22.63 35.76 104.75
CA LEU A 780 21.74 35.18 103.74
C LEU A 780 22.36 35.05 102.35
N ARG A 781 23.54 35.65 102.10
CA ARG A 781 24.17 35.74 100.79
C ARG A 781 25.64 35.32 100.80
N THR A 782 26.46 35.77 101.76
CA THR A 782 27.91 35.51 101.81
C THR A 782 28.50 35.70 103.22
N GLY A 783 29.40 34.82 103.66
CA GLY A 783 30.16 35.05 104.90
C GLY A 783 31.25 34.01 105.18
N THR A 784 31.94 34.19 106.32
CA THR A 784 33.01 33.29 106.82
C THR A 784 32.98 33.14 108.35
N ALA A 785 33.58 32.07 108.88
CA ALA A 785 33.74 31.83 110.33
C ALA A 785 34.94 30.91 110.65
N GLU A 786 35.75 31.22 111.67
CA GLU A 786 36.81 30.33 112.17
C GLU A 786 36.25 29.28 113.15
N VAL A 787 36.73 28.03 113.05
CA VAL A 787 36.41 26.93 113.97
C VAL A 787 37.68 26.13 114.34
N ARG A 788 37.69 25.50 115.52
CA ARG A 788 38.86 24.76 116.08
C ARG A 788 38.46 23.37 116.58
N PRO A 789 38.24 22.39 115.68
CA PRO A 789 37.80 21.05 116.08
C PRO A 789 38.91 20.23 116.75
N THR A 790 38.55 19.52 117.83
CA THR A 790 39.39 18.50 118.48
C THR A 790 39.21 17.11 117.87
N ASP A 791 38.11 16.92 117.15
CA ASP A 791 37.63 15.66 116.57
C ASP A 791 37.01 15.94 115.20
N THR A 792 37.03 14.97 114.28
CA THR A 792 36.53 15.15 112.90
C THR A 792 35.09 15.64 112.89
N THR A 793 34.87 16.87 112.41
CA THR A 793 33.60 17.59 112.57
C THR A 793 33.02 17.96 111.22
N THR A 794 31.75 17.63 110.99
CA THR A 794 30.99 18.03 109.80
C THR A 794 30.12 19.24 110.12
N TYR A 795 30.33 20.33 109.38
CA TYR A 795 29.47 21.50 109.38
C TYR A 795 28.49 21.39 108.21
N THR A 796 27.20 21.70 108.44
CA THR A 796 26.14 21.67 107.43
C THR A 796 25.48 23.04 107.36
N LEU A 797 25.53 23.67 106.19
CA LEU A 797 24.79 24.87 105.85
C LEU A 797 23.42 24.47 105.27
N ARG A 798 22.34 25.09 105.77
CA ARG A 798 20.97 24.98 105.25
C ARG A 798 20.53 26.34 104.73
N ALA A 799 19.83 26.35 103.60
CA ALA A 799 19.27 27.54 102.97
C ALA A 799 17.85 27.25 102.49
N ARG A 800 16.86 28.02 102.96
CA ARG A 800 15.42 27.75 102.72
C ARG A 800 14.66 28.95 102.19
N ASN A 801 13.66 28.70 101.35
CA ASN A 801 12.64 29.66 100.94
C ASN A 801 11.25 28.98 100.89
N ARG A 802 10.19 29.73 100.57
CA ARG A 802 8.81 29.20 100.48
C ARG A 802 8.57 28.03 99.51
N PHE A 803 9.51 27.74 98.61
CA PHE A 803 9.44 26.63 97.64
C PHE A 803 10.25 25.39 98.08
N GLY A 804 11.17 25.52 99.05
CA GLY A 804 11.91 24.40 99.62
C GLY A 804 13.20 24.78 100.35
N GLU A 805 13.88 23.76 100.89
CA GLU A 805 15.19 23.87 101.53
C GLU A 805 16.25 23.10 100.73
N VAL A 806 17.45 23.67 100.63
CA VAL A 806 18.66 23.01 100.14
C VAL A 806 19.73 23.05 101.23
N SER A 807 20.67 22.11 101.18
CA SER A 807 21.79 22.07 102.13
C SER A 807 23.10 21.63 101.48
N ALA A 808 24.21 22.04 102.07
CA ALA A 808 25.57 21.65 101.71
C ALA A 808 26.35 21.38 103.00
N SER A 809 27.34 20.49 102.96
CA SER A 809 28.14 20.15 104.14
C SER A 809 29.62 20.12 103.80
N VAL A 810 30.46 20.48 104.79
CA VAL A 810 31.91 20.34 104.72
C VAL A 810 32.43 19.69 105.99
N THR A 811 33.28 18.67 105.84
CA THR A 811 33.88 17.92 106.95
C THR A 811 35.33 18.34 107.13
N VAL A 812 35.69 18.73 108.34
CA VAL A 812 37.07 19.00 108.74
C VAL A 812 37.62 17.74 109.41
N ASN A 813 38.60 17.09 108.78
CA ASN A 813 39.23 15.88 109.33
C ASN A 813 40.27 16.26 110.39
N VAL A 814 40.21 15.60 111.54
CA VAL A 814 41.18 15.81 112.63
C VAL A 814 42.08 14.59 112.80
N ILE A 815 43.39 14.81 112.86
CA ILE A 815 44.42 13.78 112.93
C ILE A 815 45.18 13.86 114.27
N GLN A 816 45.39 12.70 114.89
CA GLN A 816 46.09 12.54 116.17
C GLN A 816 47.60 12.21 115.95
N PRO A 817 48.51 12.63 116.86
CA PRO A 817 49.96 12.43 116.71
C PRO A 817 50.43 11.01 117.09
N VAL A 818 51.53 10.55 116.48
CA VAL A 818 52.09 9.17 116.60
C VAL A 818 53.00 9.00 117.83
N ARG A 819 53.01 7.79 118.42
CA ARG A 819 53.88 7.43 119.55
C ARG A 819 54.35 5.97 119.47
N ILE A 820 55.65 5.73 119.68
CA ILE A 820 56.20 4.38 119.94
C ILE A 820 56.16 4.13 121.46
N VAL A 821 55.79 2.92 121.87
CA VAL A 821 55.64 2.51 123.27
C VAL A 821 56.71 1.49 123.69
N SER A 822 57.12 0.56 122.81
CA SER A 822 58.24 -0.38 123.10
C SER A 822 58.85 -0.99 121.83
N PHE A 823 60.10 -1.48 121.93
CA PHE A 823 60.77 -2.33 120.94
C PHE A 823 61.95 -3.12 121.58
N VAL A 824 61.93 -4.47 121.55
CA VAL A 824 62.91 -5.35 122.25
C VAL A 824 63.14 -6.70 121.53
N ALA A 825 64.23 -7.43 121.85
CA ALA A 825 64.57 -8.74 121.30
C ALA A 825 65.10 -9.74 122.37
N GLU A 826 64.58 -10.98 122.41
CA GLU A 826 64.91 -11.97 123.46
C GLU A 826 64.99 -13.43 122.95
N PRO A 827 66.10 -14.19 123.19
CA PRO A 827 67.42 -13.71 123.60
C PRO A 827 68.12 -12.93 122.47
N ALA A 828 69.00 -12.00 122.84
CA ALA A 828 69.76 -11.19 121.86
C ALA A 828 71.06 -11.84 121.37
N GLU A 829 71.49 -12.97 121.93
CA GLU A 829 72.67 -13.71 121.47
C GLU A 829 72.29 -15.17 121.20
N LEU A 830 72.82 -15.70 120.09
CA LEU A 830 72.46 -17.02 119.56
C LEU A 830 73.72 -17.86 119.42
N THR A 831 73.72 -19.05 120.01
CA THR A 831 74.89 -19.94 120.07
C THR A 831 75.11 -20.74 118.78
N GLU A 832 74.10 -20.77 117.89
CA GLU A 832 74.16 -21.45 116.59
C GLU A 832 73.31 -20.71 115.54
N PRO A 833 73.71 -20.73 114.25
CA PRO A 833 72.97 -20.07 113.17
C PRO A 833 71.52 -20.58 113.14
N ASN A 834 70.57 -19.65 113.14
CA ASN A 834 69.14 -19.90 113.19
C ASN A 834 68.58 -20.50 114.51
N GLN A 835 69.25 -20.33 115.67
CA GLN A 835 68.55 -20.42 116.96
C GLN A 835 67.40 -19.36 117.01
N PRO A 836 66.25 -19.65 117.66
CA PRO A 836 65.12 -18.73 117.66
C PRO A 836 65.18 -17.68 118.77
N PHE A 837 64.73 -16.46 118.45
CA PHE A 837 64.49 -15.35 119.39
C PHE A 837 63.18 -14.63 119.03
N ARG A 838 62.60 -13.88 119.97
CA ARG A 838 61.41 -13.05 119.76
C ARG A 838 61.78 -11.59 119.68
N LEU A 839 61.42 -10.93 118.58
CA LEU A 839 61.43 -9.48 118.41
C LEU A 839 60.01 -8.92 118.67
N SER A 840 59.84 -7.91 119.52
CA SER A 840 58.53 -7.41 119.98
C SER A 840 58.45 -5.88 120.04
N TRP A 841 57.31 -5.28 119.70
CA TRP A 841 57.07 -3.82 119.71
C TRP A 841 55.61 -3.44 119.98
N VAL A 842 55.40 -2.20 120.41
CA VAL A 842 54.07 -1.57 120.61
C VAL A 842 54.11 -0.11 120.13
N THR A 843 53.07 0.36 119.42
CA THR A 843 52.89 1.77 119.01
C THR A 843 51.43 2.20 119.04
N GLU A 844 51.21 3.51 119.20
CA GLU A 844 49.90 4.19 119.25
C GLU A 844 49.80 5.23 118.13
N ASN A 845 48.60 5.43 117.58
CA ASN A 845 48.24 6.40 116.52
C ASN A 845 49.04 6.31 115.19
N ALA A 846 50.06 5.45 115.10
CA ALA A 846 50.68 5.05 113.85
C ALA A 846 49.65 4.33 112.97
N THR A 847 49.67 4.61 111.66
CA THR A 847 48.96 3.82 110.64
C THR A 847 49.92 2.92 109.85
N SER A 848 51.22 3.18 109.95
CA SER A 848 52.29 2.34 109.41
C SER A 848 53.36 2.14 110.48
N VAL A 849 53.82 0.90 110.63
CA VAL A 849 55.08 0.58 111.29
C VAL A 849 55.94 -0.20 110.30
N ILE A 850 57.20 0.17 110.15
CA ILE A 850 58.17 -0.51 109.28
C ILE A 850 59.36 -0.91 110.14
N ILE A 851 59.80 -2.17 110.03
CA ILE A 851 60.99 -2.67 110.73
C ILE A 851 62.06 -3.11 109.71
N SER A 852 63.32 -2.79 109.95
CA SER A 852 64.45 -3.14 109.07
C SER A 852 64.74 -4.66 109.00
N HIS A 853 65.79 -5.04 108.26
CA HIS A 853 66.18 -6.43 107.99
C HIS A 853 65.04 -7.27 107.42
N SER A 854 64.48 -6.79 106.31
CA SER A 854 63.45 -7.44 105.50
C SER A 854 62.15 -7.80 106.21
N LEU A 855 61.95 -7.35 107.45
CA LEU A 855 60.65 -7.40 108.09
C LEU A 855 59.68 -6.47 107.34
N GLY A 856 60.11 -5.27 106.99
CA GLY A 856 59.31 -4.31 106.23
C GLY A 856 58.09 -3.85 107.04
N PRO A 857 56.95 -3.57 106.39
CA PRO A 857 55.70 -3.24 107.07
C PRO A 857 55.31 -4.29 108.11
N ARG A 858 54.94 -3.82 109.30
CA ARG A 858 54.51 -4.64 110.43
C ARG A 858 53.23 -4.06 111.05
N PRO A 859 52.41 -4.89 111.72
CA PRO A 859 51.33 -4.40 112.56
C PRO A 859 51.84 -3.35 113.54
N THR A 860 51.02 -2.35 113.86
CA THR A 860 51.40 -1.22 114.72
C THR A 860 51.90 -1.65 116.09
N SER A 861 51.40 -2.78 116.61
CA SER A 861 51.95 -3.50 117.75
C SER A 861 52.01 -4.99 117.45
N GLY A 862 53.03 -5.70 117.91
CA GLY A 862 53.18 -7.13 117.65
C GLY A 862 54.47 -7.75 118.17
N SER A 863 54.63 -9.05 117.94
CA SER A 863 55.93 -9.71 118.05
C SER A 863 56.07 -10.79 116.97
N VAL A 864 57.31 -11.07 116.57
CA VAL A 864 57.65 -12.13 115.63
C VAL A 864 58.81 -12.95 116.22
N VAL A 865 58.68 -14.27 116.21
CA VAL A 865 59.81 -15.15 116.49
C VAL A 865 60.61 -15.29 115.20
N LEU A 866 61.87 -14.89 115.27
CA LEU A 866 62.80 -14.89 114.17
C LEU A 866 63.93 -15.88 114.45
N ARG A 867 64.56 -16.31 113.38
CA ARG A 867 65.82 -17.04 113.36
C ARG A 867 66.66 -16.27 112.37
N VAL A 868 67.76 -15.68 112.84
CA VAL A 868 68.72 -15.05 111.94
C VAL A 868 69.87 -16.03 111.73
N PRO A 869 70.41 -16.13 110.51
CA PRO A 869 71.63 -16.88 110.30
C PRO A 869 72.83 -16.07 110.79
N GLU A 870 72.74 -14.72 110.85
CA GLU A 870 73.83 -13.80 111.22
C GLU A 870 73.51 -12.56 112.07
N ASP A 871 74.55 -11.85 112.54
CA ASP A 871 74.43 -10.58 113.28
C ASP A 871 73.50 -9.58 112.56
N THR A 872 72.44 -9.15 113.23
CA THR A 872 71.28 -8.45 112.63
C THR A 872 70.75 -7.33 113.55
N THR A 873 70.57 -6.11 113.04
CA THR A 873 70.09 -4.94 113.82
C THR A 873 68.78 -4.34 113.31
N PHE A 874 67.69 -4.65 113.99
CA PHE A 874 66.34 -4.21 113.63
C PHE A 874 66.09 -2.75 114.04
N THR A 875 65.49 -1.98 113.13
CA THR A 875 65.12 -0.55 113.31
C THR A 875 63.64 -0.38 113.02
N LEU A 876 62.87 0.12 113.98
CA LEU A 876 61.43 0.36 113.88
C LEU A 876 61.16 1.84 113.58
N ILE A 877 60.35 2.12 112.57
CA ILE A 877 59.83 3.45 112.22
C ILE A 877 58.30 3.38 112.28
N ALA A 878 57.66 4.31 113.00
CA ALA A 878 56.21 4.39 113.13
C ALA A 878 55.70 5.73 112.59
N SER A 879 54.67 5.75 111.74
CA SER A 879 54.14 6.99 111.15
C SER A 879 52.64 6.95 110.85
N ASN A 880 52.06 8.14 110.70
CA ASN A 880 50.76 8.38 110.10
C ASN A 880 50.81 9.60 109.16
N LYS A 881 49.66 10.04 108.64
CA LYS A 881 49.57 11.08 107.60
C LYS A 881 50.26 12.41 107.95
N LEU A 882 50.38 12.77 109.23
CA LEU A 882 50.96 14.05 109.68
C LEU A 882 52.00 13.93 110.82
N SER A 883 52.48 12.72 111.18
CA SER A 883 53.34 12.51 112.35
C SER A 883 54.17 11.21 112.28
N GLN A 884 55.34 11.14 112.95
CA GLN A 884 56.31 10.03 112.87
C GLN A 884 57.23 9.89 114.11
N ALA A 885 57.72 8.67 114.41
CA ALA A 885 58.68 8.31 115.48
C ALA A 885 59.58 7.10 115.08
N VAL A 886 60.70 6.83 115.79
CA VAL A 886 61.73 5.78 115.46
C VAL A 886 62.36 5.09 116.70
N ALA A 887 62.80 3.81 116.63
CA ALA A 887 63.54 3.03 117.65
C ALA A 887 64.43 1.86 117.07
N THR A 888 65.32 1.19 117.85
CA THR A 888 66.27 0.13 117.36
C THR A 888 66.62 -1.00 118.37
N VAL A 889 67.05 -2.20 117.91
CA VAL A 889 67.58 -3.36 118.72
C VAL A 889 68.38 -4.41 117.89
N THR A 890 69.30 -5.21 118.48
CA THR A 890 70.27 -6.10 117.76
C THR A 890 70.33 -7.56 118.26
N VAL A 891 70.67 -8.54 117.39
CA VAL A 891 70.86 -9.99 117.68
C VAL A 891 72.08 -10.59 116.90
N ARG A 892 72.71 -11.74 117.30
CA ARG A 892 74.07 -12.18 116.83
C ARG A 892 74.33 -13.65 116.36
N VAL A 893 74.96 -13.91 115.16
CA VAL A 893 75.44 -15.21 114.51
C VAL A 893 76.21 -15.04 113.11
N VAL A 894 76.29 -16.02 112.14
CA VAL A 894 76.82 -15.92 110.71
C VAL A 894 76.18 -16.90 109.61
N ARG A 895 75.58 -16.52 108.41
CA ARG A 895 75.25 -17.33 107.13
C ARG A 895 74.30 -16.67 106.01
N PRO A 896 74.20 -17.16 104.71
CA PRO A 896 73.73 -16.40 103.47
C PRO A 896 72.45 -16.86 102.61
N THR A 897 72.35 -16.52 101.28
CA THR A 897 71.18 -16.50 100.28
C THR A 897 71.37 -17.37 98.97
N PRO A 898 70.75 -17.29 97.71
CA PRO A 898 69.79 -16.40 96.92
C PRO A 898 68.60 -17.18 96.17
N GLY A 899 67.95 -16.92 94.98
CA GLY A 899 67.84 -15.89 93.87
C GLY A 899 66.91 -16.28 92.61
N PRO A 900 66.37 -15.39 91.71
CA PRO A 900 65.28 -15.71 90.69
C PRO A 900 65.28 -15.12 89.18
N PRO A 901 64.33 -15.50 88.24
CA PRO A 901 64.13 -15.07 86.78
C PRO A 901 62.70 -14.47 86.40
N ALA A 902 62.13 -14.20 85.18
CA ALA A 902 62.42 -13.85 83.72
C ALA A 902 61.10 -13.50 82.90
N GLY A 903 61.08 -13.12 81.57
CA GLY A 903 59.86 -13.04 80.66
C GLY A 903 59.79 -11.98 79.49
N GLN A 904 58.85 -12.14 78.49
CA GLN A 904 58.36 -11.36 77.26
C GLN A 904 58.81 -11.83 75.80
N PRO A 905 58.33 -11.31 74.61
CA PRO A 905 58.61 -11.83 73.22
C PRO A 905 59.58 -10.96 72.30
N PRO A 906 60.01 -11.36 71.06
CA PRO A 906 61.38 -11.10 70.55
C PRO A 906 61.70 -9.70 70.00
N VAL A 907 62.94 -9.26 70.28
CA VAL A 907 63.52 -7.97 69.84
C VAL A 907 64.71 -8.23 68.91
N ALA A 908 64.81 -7.47 67.81
CA ALA A 908 66.01 -7.39 66.97
C ALA A 908 66.91 -6.22 67.40
N ASP A 909 68.22 -6.43 67.37
CA ASP A 909 69.28 -5.42 67.46
C ASP A 909 70.35 -5.83 66.44
N ALA A 910 70.60 -5.02 65.41
CA ALA A 910 71.63 -5.27 64.38
C ALA A 910 72.99 -4.65 64.75
N GLY A 911 73.10 -4.01 65.90
CA GLY A 911 74.20 -3.13 66.25
C GLY A 911 74.08 -1.73 65.62
N PRO A 912 74.73 -0.72 66.21
CA PRO A 912 74.61 0.67 65.77
C PRO A 912 75.35 0.95 64.45
N ASP A 913 74.84 1.89 63.66
CA ASP A 913 75.53 2.48 62.49
C ASP A 913 76.95 2.95 62.85
N PHE A 914 77.94 2.67 61.99
CA PHE A 914 79.34 3.05 62.24
C PHE A 914 80.15 3.42 60.98
N GLU A 915 81.19 4.25 61.16
CA GLU A 915 82.24 4.47 60.16
C GLU A 915 83.41 3.51 60.35
N THR A 916 84.07 3.13 59.25
CA THR A 916 85.21 2.21 59.28
C THR A 916 86.16 2.42 58.10
N TRP A 917 87.40 1.97 58.28
CA TRP A 917 88.47 1.95 57.29
C TRP A 917 88.91 0.52 56.94
N PHE A 918 88.31 -0.50 57.56
CA PHE A 918 88.56 -1.91 57.28
C PHE A 918 87.45 -2.48 56.41
N ARG A 919 87.80 -3.36 55.46
CA ARG A 919 86.83 -4.03 54.58
C ARG A 919 86.27 -5.32 55.17
N ASP A 920 87.03 -6.00 56.02
CA ASP A 920 86.61 -7.22 56.72
C ASP A 920 86.12 -6.86 58.11
N LEU A 921 84.84 -7.13 58.37
CA LEU A 921 84.12 -6.65 59.54
C LEU A 921 83.24 -7.76 60.13
N THR A 922 82.78 -7.53 61.35
CA THR A 922 81.81 -8.39 62.03
C THR A 922 80.62 -7.53 62.43
N LEU A 923 79.41 -7.99 62.12
CA LEU A 923 78.15 -7.41 62.60
C LEU A 923 77.61 -8.33 63.69
N ASP A 924 77.28 -7.76 64.83
CA ASP A 924 76.89 -8.49 66.05
C ASP A 924 75.43 -8.18 66.37
N GLY A 925 74.57 -9.13 66.02
CA GLY A 925 73.15 -9.12 66.34
C GLY A 925 72.79 -9.95 67.56
N SER A 926 73.78 -10.47 68.31
CA SER A 926 73.55 -11.39 69.45
C SER A 926 72.87 -10.77 70.66
N ARG A 927 72.65 -9.45 70.63
CA ARG A 927 71.79 -8.71 71.58
C ARG A 927 70.30 -8.82 71.26
N SER A 928 69.95 -9.28 70.07
CA SER A 928 68.59 -9.72 69.78
C SER A 928 68.21 -10.82 70.75
N PHE A 929 67.08 -10.68 71.43
CA PHE A 929 66.66 -11.64 72.45
C PHE A 929 65.16 -11.88 72.41
N ASP A 930 64.78 -13.12 72.73
CA ASP A 930 63.46 -13.48 73.21
C ASP A 930 63.46 -13.24 74.73
N PRO A 931 62.72 -12.26 75.28
CA PRO A 931 62.69 -11.99 76.70
C PRO A 931 62.16 -13.15 77.59
N ASP A 932 61.48 -14.16 77.05
CA ASP A 932 61.13 -15.42 77.72
C ASP A 932 62.35 -16.34 77.88
N GLY A 933 63.47 -16.01 77.23
CA GLY A 933 64.67 -16.85 77.14
C GLY A 933 64.59 -17.91 76.05
N GLY A 934 63.63 -17.79 75.12
CA GLY A 934 63.54 -18.66 73.96
C GLY A 934 64.71 -18.50 72.96
N PRO A 935 64.99 -19.53 72.14
CA PRO A 935 66.04 -19.44 71.13
C PRO A 935 65.55 -18.63 69.91
N LEU A 936 66.40 -17.71 69.44
CA LEU A 936 66.19 -16.99 68.18
C LEU A 936 66.92 -17.67 67.02
N THR A 937 66.34 -17.54 65.83
CA THR A 937 66.98 -17.77 64.54
C THR A 937 67.26 -16.43 63.85
N TYR A 938 68.32 -16.37 63.04
CA TYR A 938 68.87 -15.12 62.48
C TYR A 938 69.01 -15.21 60.96
N GLU A 939 68.88 -14.10 60.24
CA GLU A 939 69.15 -13.97 58.80
C GLU A 939 69.68 -12.56 58.47
N TRP A 940 70.87 -12.49 57.87
CA TRP A 940 71.55 -11.24 57.48
C TRP A 940 71.66 -11.09 55.96
N ARG A 941 71.39 -9.87 55.46
CA ARG A 941 71.49 -9.55 54.01
C ARG A 941 72.07 -8.17 53.73
N SER A 942 73.00 -8.07 52.78
CA SER A 942 73.50 -6.81 52.22
C SER A 942 72.46 -6.21 51.27
N ILE A 943 71.92 -5.04 51.59
CA ILE A 943 70.86 -4.37 50.80
C ILE A 943 71.35 -3.13 50.03
N GLY A 944 72.47 -2.54 50.45
CA GLY A 944 73.09 -1.37 49.80
C GLY A 944 74.17 -1.74 48.77
N ASN A 945 75.33 -1.07 48.86
CA ASN A 945 76.50 -1.41 48.04
C ASN A 945 76.91 -2.89 48.22
N ARG A 946 77.47 -3.50 47.16
CA ARG A 946 77.79 -4.95 47.16
C ARG A 946 78.88 -5.32 48.16
N ALA A 947 78.48 -5.91 49.28
CA ALA A 947 79.33 -6.65 50.21
C ALA A 947 78.97 -8.14 50.20
N ALA A 948 79.91 -9.00 50.60
CA ALA A 948 79.63 -10.40 50.87
C ALA A 948 79.29 -10.59 52.35
N VAL A 949 78.11 -11.15 52.65
CA VAL A 949 77.78 -11.67 53.99
C VAL A 949 78.19 -13.13 54.01
N LEU A 950 79.16 -13.50 54.87
CA LEU A 950 79.79 -14.82 54.84
C LEU A 950 79.02 -15.86 55.64
N ASP A 951 78.49 -15.46 56.80
CA ASP A 951 77.86 -16.34 57.78
C ASP A 951 76.40 -15.88 58.05
N PRO A 952 75.49 -15.83 57.05
CA PRO A 952 74.27 -15.02 57.14
C PRO A 952 73.23 -15.46 58.18
N HIS A 953 73.22 -16.73 58.60
CA HIS A 953 72.27 -17.23 59.60
C HIS A 953 72.83 -17.27 61.03
N SER A 954 73.96 -16.59 61.26
CA SER A 954 74.59 -16.47 62.57
C SER A 954 74.12 -15.20 63.29
N ALA A 955 73.98 -15.27 64.62
CA ALA A 955 73.78 -14.10 65.47
C ALA A 955 74.90 -13.06 65.30
N ILE A 956 76.13 -13.55 65.07
CA ILE A 956 77.31 -12.74 64.78
C ILE A 956 77.82 -13.13 63.39
N THR A 957 77.68 -12.25 62.40
CA THR A 957 78.05 -12.52 61.01
C THR A 957 79.28 -11.73 60.59
N ARG A 958 80.10 -12.29 59.69
CA ARG A 958 81.20 -11.55 59.07
C ARG A 958 80.79 -11.02 57.70
N VAL A 959 81.15 -9.76 57.45
CA VAL A 959 80.88 -9.09 56.18
C VAL A 959 82.17 -8.57 55.57
N GLN A 960 82.35 -8.78 54.27
CA GLN A 960 83.45 -8.24 53.49
C GLN A 960 82.92 -7.18 52.52
N LEU A 961 83.26 -5.92 52.78
CA LEU A 961 82.83 -4.77 51.99
C LEU A 961 83.52 -4.74 50.63
N GLY A 962 82.88 -4.11 49.65
CA GLY A 962 83.46 -3.88 48.32
C GLY A 962 84.69 -2.97 48.34
N ALA A 963 85.38 -2.84 47.21
CA ALA A 963 86.59 -2.03 47.10
C ALA A 963 86.32 -0.51 46.98
N GLN A 964 85.06 -0.09 46.86
CA GLN A 964 84.65 1.31 46.75
C GLN A 964 84.28 1.85 48.14
N SER A 965 84.86 2.98 48.53
CA SER A 965 84.43 3.70 49.74
C SER A 965 83.04 4.32 49.57
N GLY A 966 82.19 4.15 50.57
CA GLY A 966 80.79 4.59 50.59
C GLY A 966 80.00 3.86 51.68
N VAL A 967 78.70 4.13 51.76
CA VAL A 967 77.80 3.46 52.73
C VAL A 967 77.42 2.07 52.22
N TYR A 968 77.58 1.08 53.09
CA TYR A 968 77.05 -0.27 52.95
C TYR A 968 75.90 -0.43 53.96
N GLU A 969 74.83 -1.13 53.61
CA GLU A 969 73.65 -1.31 54.47
C GLU A 969 73.34 -2.80 54.58
N PHE A 970 73.10 -3.27 55.80
CA PHE A 970 72.81 -4.68 56.10
C PHE A 970 71.55 -4.78 56.96
N GLU A 971 70.58 -5.58 56.54
CA GLU A 971 69.40 -5.93 57.34
C GLU A 971 69.66 -7.23 58.09
N LEU A 972 69.37 -7.22 59.38
CA LEU A 972 69.15 -8.41 60.20
C LEU A 972 67.65 -8.66 60.32
N ARG A 973 67.26 -9.93 60.18
CA ARG A 973 65.98 -10.48 60.64
C ARG A 973 66.24 -11.48 61.75
N VAL A 974 65.45 -11.43 62.81
CA VAL A 974 65.37 -12.50 63.82
C VAL A 974 63.97 -13.06 63.92
N THR A 975 63.85 -14.35 64.20
CA THR A 975 62.57 -15.05 64.37
C THR A 975 62.63 -15.94 65.60
N ASP A 976 61.63 -15.84 66.47
CA ASP A 976 61.50 -16.72 67.65
C ASP A 976 60.96 -18.11 67.29
N GLN A 977 60.87 -18.97 68.30
CA GLN A 977 60.25 -20.29 68.23
C GLN A 977 58.71 -20.27 67.97
N THR A 978 58.05 -19.11 68.06
CA THR A 978 56.61 -18.95 67.78
C THR A 978 56.31 -18.49 66.35
N GLY A 979 57.35 -18.10 65.60
CA GLY A 979 57.26 -17.57 64.24
C GLY A 979 57.11 -16.05 64.17
N GLN A 980 57.21 -15.33 65.28
CA GLN A 980 57.23 -13.86 65.30
C GLN A 980 58.60 -13.34 64.87
N THR A 981 58.61 -12.39 63.93
CA THR A 981 59.85 -11.86 63.34
C THR A 981 60.04 -10.38 63.67
N ALA A 982 61.25 -10.00 64.10
CA ALA A 982 61.70 -8.62 64.16
C ALA A 982 62.81 -8.37 63.12
N VAL A 983 63.01 -7.11 62.70
CA VAL A 983 64.08 -6.70 61.79
C VAL A 983 64.73 -5.42 62.26
N ASP A 984 66.01 -5.26 61.95
CA ASP A 984 66.79 -4.04 62.17
C ASP A 984 67.85 -3.88 61.06
N ILE A 985 68.37 -2.66 60.85
CA ILE A 985 69.28 -2.34 59.74
C ILE A 985 70.48 -1.52 60.25
N VAL A 986 71.68 -2.07 60.05
CA VAL A 986 72.95 -1.39 60.37
C VAL A 986 73.62 -0.83 59.11
N ARG A 987 74.03 0.43 59.17
CA ARG A 987 74.80 1.12 58.13
C ARG A 987 76.28 1.18 58.49
N VAL A 988 77.10 0.75 57.53
CA VAL A 988 78.55 0.75 57.64
C VAL A 988 79.12 1.69 56.59
N ASN A 989 79.55 2.88 56.99
CA ASN A 989 80.12 3.86 56.08
C ASN A 989 81.64 3.68 55.96
N PHE A 990 82.04 2.98 54.89
CA PHE A 990 83.43 2.63 54.60
C PHE A 990 84.15 3.83 53.99
N ARG A 991 85.05 4.43 54.75
CA ARG A 991 85.92 5.54 54.32
C ARG A 991 87.24 4.96 53.80
N SER A 992 87.68 5.40 52.61
CA SER A 992 89.03 5.09 52.13
C SER A 992 90.05 5.98 52.86
N THR A 993 90.98 5.39 53.61
CA THR A 993 92.09 6.11 54.22
C THR A 993 93.20 6.35 53.21
N THR A 994 93.29 7.57 52.69
CA THR A 994 94.57 8.10 52.24
C THR A 994 95.48 8.22 53.46
N MET A 995 96.54 7.42 53.56
CA MET A 995 97.42 7.46 54.74
C MET A 995 98.15 8.81 54.88
N ARG A 996 97.80 9.56 55.93
CA ARG A 996 98.67 10.47 56.69
C ARG A 996 98.20 10.55 58.14
#